data_AF-A0A7C7H6W0-F1
#
_entry.id   AF-A0A7C7H6W0-F1
#
_cell.length_a   1.000
_cell.length_b   1.000
_cell.length_c   1.000
_cell.angle_alpha   90.00
_cell.angle_beta   90.00
_cell.angle_gamma   90.00
#
_symmetry.space_group_name_H-M   'P 1'
#
loop_
_entity.id
_entity.type
_entity.pdbx_description
1 polymer ?
#
loop_
_entity_poly.entity_id
_entity_poly.type
_entity_poly.pdbx_seq_one_letter_code
_entity_poly.pdbx_strand_id
1 'polypeptide(L)'
;MHRYLPLALLALPMVAFSSTGYAQEEQVVNSEEVLLRSARNAVALGNLEDAATRYEDLLRQYPRSTEGLNEYAGILVQERRLLEAVTQYEALIRVDANSTQARISLANIYMEMKELGYAAEQLEKALDIDPELIEAGIMLARIHSWNDDFEKATEVYQTYLQGLDTSDPATRQLMVALLLDTRRPGEALPVLKELLEESPTDSIVLADMARAYTMLGNHIEAIGIVRELSGLDTVDSSTLLELSYFMRDSGNFRAAIELNERVLGDNANDADALIANANLHLAAHLPNKALQILLSSDLDRESRGYMQSKGLYHSMTGEYAHALEIYHSLLTDNATDYETRLALGKLYCQSGEYQKAKAELKKIPGSSSFSQKSELELARCLFVERRYQEAAAHCRSLMNRNPRDFEAVVLLSRSYIKRNMATEARHMCLQFINSNPTVSYGTLAVKTALAEAYLAEGQGLRAKTMFQEVLRDPYGGLIPEARYGLAKADSRLTGADSANAQLLEQGMAGMGADFRLLMNLGQLASADGDYKLSIQLFNQILSWDPGNQAALVSRGEAKASLRDEGMTQSALTDFDRLLRQAPSNIRARLGVARINAAMKDYEKAVINYDLILQHDPSYSVAIREKARSQTWSQNPNAAASTYAQLAKTESFNISGTGMPSALDVEGMHLSGSAQAEIEAITSLEQRSKDMLLNRFYYKSIPLLRSLIETEPSNQEARFDLAQALSNTGQTTLAINEYEKLLQINPNHREAGMALSRNQHDLLPRFHSSLESINQDSTGYDQDPSNPNSGSSLSTTRLSLGTSLPLGDVDERLHLTYSKLDLSPGFGEIPEVNQEGYSGNIFTIGYKNTPERNEQGANRFLLHSNLNLEGYVHDLDKSITYDIGVDVTLDDQLTLFANAFSENVIENQNSLVTQREHQILLGHTDAGFDPLTDSDLTGPGGLDQGYFDSFRGFATSPVSRTGANVGLRYTASRFWESNMELTNASYSDKNSLLRFHFANMLNITLPPKELKVSLVYDYQDFGD
;
A
#
# COMPACT_ATOMS: atom_id res chain seq x y z
N MET A 1 4.46 76.76 -18.15
CA MET A 1 4.20 78.18 -18.49
C MET A 1 5.34 78.69 -19.35
N HIS A 2 5.05 79.57 -20.33
CA HIS A 2 5.95 80.50 -21.05
C HIS A 2 7.29 79.95 -21.62
N ARG A 3 7.43 79.80 -22.96
CA ARG A 3 7.75 80.84 -23.99
C ARG A 3 9.26 81.17 -24.03
N TYR A 4 9.96 81.29 -25.16
CA TYR A 4 9.56 81.56 -26.57
C TYR A 4 10.54 80.96 -27.61
N LEU A 5 10.00 80.50 -28.76
CA LEU A 5 10.61 80.45 -30.11
C LEU A 5 10.61 81.88 -30.75
N PRO A 6 11.01 82.13 -32.03
CA PRO A 6 12.01 81.52 -32.94
C PRO A 6 12.82 82.59 -33.76
N LEU A 7 13.62 82.15 -34.76
CA LEU A 7 13.61 82.55 -36.20
C LEU A 7 14.89 81.92 -36.84
N ALA A 8 14.89 81.03 -37.83
CA ALA A 8 14.19 80.91 -39.12
C ALA A 8 14.68 81.84 -40.23
N LEU A 9 15.45 81.31 -41.20
CA LEU A 9 15.34 81.64 -42.63
C LEU A 9 16.08 80.62 -43.54
N LEU A 10 15.37 80.12 -44.55
CA LEU A 10 15.88 79.27 -45.63
C LEU A 10 16.33 80.12 -46.83
N ALA A 11 17.33 79.66 -47.59
CA ALA A 11 17.38 79.78 -49.06
C ALA A 11 18.46 78.87 -49.71
N LEU A 12 18.01 77.94 -50.56
CA LEU A 12 18.75 77.07 -51.50
C LEU A 12 18.80 77.76 -52.91
N PRO A 13 19.29 77.14 -54.03
CA PRO A 13 20.46 76.25 -54.30
C PRO A 13 21.21 76.61 -55.64
N MET A 14 22.05 75.68 -56.16
CA MET A 14 22.61 75.56 -57.55
C MET A 14 23.77 76.51 -57.96
N VAL A 15 24.73 76.24 -58.88
CA VAL A 15 25.19 75.09 -59.73
C VAL A 15 26.57 75.52 -60.34
N ALA A 16 27.56 74.70 -60.73
CA ALA A 16 28.02 73.34 -60.35
C ALA A 16 29.42 73.04 -60.98
N PHE A 17 30.05 71.92 -60.60
CA PHE A 17 31.19 71.20 -61.22
C PHE A 17 32.44 71.93 -61.78
N SER A 18 33.60 71.68 -61.14
CA SER A 18 34.85 71.35 -61.86
C SER A 18 35.78 70.44 -61.03
N SER A 19 35.83 69.16 -61.43
CA SER A 19 36.96 68.20 -61.34
C SER A 19 38.05 68.34 -60.25
N THR A 20 38.07 67.34 -59.36
CA THR A 20 39.23 66.58 -58.87
C THR A 20 40.44 67.32 -58.28
N GLY A 21 40.72 67.05 -56.99
CA GLY A 21 42.09 67.11 -56.49
C GLY A 21 42.29 67.52 -55.03
N TYR A 22 41.57 66.92 -54.06
CA TYR A 22 42.04 66.64 -52.69
C TYR A 22 40.94 65.84 -51.98
N ALA A 23 41.03 64.52 -52.04
CA ALA A 23 40.23 63.67 -51.14
C ALA A 23 40.90 63.74 -49.76
N GLN A 24 40.27 64.43 -48.81
CA GLN A 24 40.46 64.08 -47.42
C GLN A 24 39.70 62.79 -47.17
N GLU A 25 40.33 61.84 -46.50
CA GLU A 25 39.68 60.62 -46.03
C GLU A 25 38.67 61.01 -44.94
N GLU A 26 37.40 61.17 -45.31
CA GLU A 26 36.31 61.04 -44.34
C GLU A 26 36.32 59.60 -43.83
N GLN A 27 36.97 59.39 -42.69
CA GLN A 27 36.78 58.17 -41.90
C GLN A 27 35.28 58.06 -41.60
N VAL A 28 34.65 57.06 -42.21
CA VAL A 28 33.29 56.65 -41.87
C VAL A 28 33.33 56.20 -40.41
N VAL A 29 32.87 57.06 -39.51
CA VAL A 29 32.65 56.70 -38.10
C VAL A 29 31.56 55.63 -38.10
N ASN A 30 31.95 54.40 -37.80
CA ASN A 30 31.04 53.26 -37.90
C ASN A 30 29.95 53.41 -36.83
N SER A 31 28.70 53.60 -37.24
CA SER A 31 27.60 54.01 -36.34
C SER A 31 27.25 52.97 -35.29
N GLU A 32 27.52 51.69 -35.58
CA GLU A 32 27.48 50.59 -34.61
C GLU A 32 28.47 50.79 -33.46
N GLU A 33 29.72 51.16 -33.76
CA GLU A 33 30.79 51.33 -32.77
C GLU A 33 30.48 52.49 -31.80
N VAL A 34 29.80 53.53 -32.28
CA VAL A 34 29.35 54.66 -31.43
C VAL A 34 28.29 54.22 -30.43
N LEU A 35 27.32 53.41 -30.87
CA LEU A 35 26.27 52.86 -30.00
C LEU A 35 26.85 51.85 -28.99
N LEU A 36 27.76 50.98 -29.43
CA LEU A 36 28.46 50.02 -28.59
C LEU A 36 29.33 50.72 -27.52
N ARG A 37 30.10 51.76 -27.90
CA ARG A 37 30.82 52.61 -26.94
C ARG A 37 29.88 53.35 -25.98
N SER A 38 28.70 53.77 -26.44
CA SER A 38 27.66 54.37 -25.58
C SER A 38 27.15 53.37 -24.53
N ALA A 39 26.89 52.12 -24.91
CA ALA A 39 26.47 51.07 -23.99
C ALA A 39 27.60 50.72 -22.99
N ARG A 40 28.83 50.48 -23.47
CA ARG A 40 30.02 50.26 -22.63
C ARG A 40 30.28 51.41 -21.63
N ASN A 41 30.03 52.66 -22.02
CA ASN A 41 30.14 53.81 -21.11
C ASN A 41 29.08 53.78 -19.99
N ALA A 42 27.85 53.32 -20.25
CA ALA A 42 26.83 53.15 -19.20
C ALA A 42 27.21 52.03 -18.21
N VAL A 43 27.79 50.92 -18.70
CA VAL A 43 28.37 49.86 -17.86
C VAL A 43 29.50 50.43 -16.98
N ALA A 44 30.42 51.21 -17.56
CA ALA A 44 31.53 51.82 -16.82
C ALA A 44 31.08 52.88 -15.77
N LEU A 45 29.87 53.43 -15.92
CA LEU A 45 29.23 54.30 -14.92
C LEU A 45 28.43 53.53 -13.86
N GLY A 46 28.41 52.19 -13.93
CA GLY A 46 27.69 51.31 -13.00
C GLY A 46 26.16 51.31 -13.17
N ASN A 47 25.65 51.87 -14.27
CA ASN A 47 24.21 51.94 -14.53
C ASN A 47 23.81 50.82 -15.50
N LEU A 48 23.55 49.63 -14.95
CA LEU A 48 23.26 48.41 -15.73
C LEU A 48 21.94 48.53 -16.52
N GLU A 49 20.91 49.19 -15.98
CA GLU A 49 19.59 49.34 -16.62
C GLU A 49 19.66 50.27 -17.86
N ASP A 50 20.40 51.38 -17.76
CA ASP A 50 20.69 52.25 -18.92
C ASP A 50 21.64 51.57 -19.92
N ALA A 51 22.56 50.73 -19.46
CA ALA A 51 23.39 49.91 -20.34
C ALA A 51 22.56 48.88 -21.12
N ALA A 52 21.68 48.14 -20.45
CA ALA A 52 20.74 47.18 -21.05
C ALA A 52 19.88 47.87 -22.11
N THR A 53 19.30 49.03 -21.79
CA THR A 53 18.50 49.84 -22.73
C THR A 53 19.31 50.24 -23.97
N ARG A 54 20.58 50.65 -23.80
CA ARG A 54 21.47 51.01 -24.91
C ARG A 54 21.89 49.82 -25.75
N TYR A 55 22.06 48.65 -25.15
CA TYR A 55 22.30 47.40 -25.88
C TYR A 55 21.05 46.95 -26.65
N GLU A 56 19.84 47.12 -26.12
CA GLU A 56 18.61 46.89 -26.90
C GLU A 56 18.54 47.81 -28.12
N ASP A 57 18.80 49.11 -27.96
CA ASP A 57 18.76 50.07 -29.07
C ASP A 57 19.89 49.86 -30.10
N LEU A 58 21.06 49.36 -29.66
CA LEU A 58 22.11 48.84 -30.54
C LEU A 58 21.58 47.65 -31.35
N LEU A 59 21.03 46.63 -30.69
CA LEU A 59 20.61 45.37 -31.32
C LEU A 59 19.32 45.49 -32.15
N ARG A 60 18.46 46.49 -31.89
CA ARG A 60 17.37 46.89 -32.79
C ARG A 60 17.88 47.38 -34.14
N GLN A 61 19.01 48.09 -34.15
CA GLN A 61 19.61 48.67 -35.37
C GLN A 61 20.62 47.71 -36.03
N TYR A 62 21.32 46.91 -35.23
CA TYR A 62 22.36 45.97 -35.65
C TYR A 62 22.11 44.57 -35.04
N PRO A 63 21.07 43.82 -35.47
CA PRO A 63 20.68 42.54 -34.86
C PRO A 63 21.69 41.39 -35.03
N ARG A 64 22.83 41.65 -35.68
CA ARG A 64 23.93 40.70 -35.92
C ARG A 64 25.26 41.18 -35.32
N SER A 65 25.24 42.19 -34.45
CA SER A 65 26.43 42.65 -33.73
C SER A 65 26.88 41.57 -32.75
N THR A 66 27.97 40.87 -33.04
CA THR A 66 28.47 39.79 -32.16
C THR A 66 28.98 40.34 -30.83
N GLU A 67 29.71 41.46 -30.85
CA GLU A 67 30.12 42.19 -29.65
C GLU A 67 28.91 42.68 -28.85
N GLY A 68 27.92 43.29 -29.52
CA GLY A 68 26.70 43.78 -28.87
C GLY A 68 25.87 42.66 -28.23
N LEU A 69 25.71 41.52 -28.89
CA LEU A 69 24.99 40.36 -28.36
C LEU A 69 25.70 39.75 -27.15
N ASN A 70 27.03 39.57 -27.24
CA ASN A 70 27.82 38.97 -26.16
C ASN A 70 27.86 39.86 -24.91
N GLU A 71 28.09 41.17 -25.07
CA GLU A 71 28.14 42.10 -23.95
C GLU A 71 26.76 42.34 -23.34
N TYR A 72 25.69 42.41 -24.15
CA TYR A 72 24.34 42.52 -23.61
C TYR A 72 23.96 41.30 -22.77
N ALA A 73 24.24 40.10 -23.28
CA ALA A 73 23.98 38.86 -22.55
C ALA A 73 24.73 38.81 -21.22
N GLY A 74 25.99 39.27 -21.17
CA GLY A 74 26.76 39.40 -19.94
C GLY A 74 26.16 40.37 -18.92
N ILE A 75 25.61 41.51 -19.36
CA ILE A 75 24.90 42.44 -18.47
C ILE A 75 23.59 41.83 -17.93
N LEU A 76 22.84 41.12 -18.77
CA LEU A 76 21.61 40.43 -18.34
C LEU A 76 21.90 39.35 -17.29
N VAL A 77 23.04 38.65 -17.36
CA VAL A 77 23.49 37.74 -16.28
C VAL A 77 23.77 38.50 -14.99
N GLN A 78 24.45 39.65 -15.05
CA GLN A 78 24.71 40.50 -13.86
C GLN A 78 23.41 41.02 -13.24
N GLU A 79 22.39 41.34 -14.03
CA GLU A 79 21.04 41.71 -13.57
C GLU A 79 20.18 40.51 -13.11
N ARG A 80 20.72 39.28 -13.10
CA ARG A 80 19.99 38.01 -12.83
C ARG A 80 18.82 37.72 -13.78
N ARG A 81 18.77 38.36 -14.95
CA ARG A 81 17.77 38.16 -16.03
C ARG A 81 18.15 36.98 -16.93
N LEU A 82 18.29 35.80 -16.33
CA LEU A 82 18.91 34.62 -16.96
C LEU A 82 18.23 34.16 -18.26
N LEU A 83 16.89 34.15 -18.33
CA LEU A 83 16.14 33.75 -19.53
C LEU A 83 16.34 34.70 -20.73
N GLU A 84 16.51 35.99 -20.45
CA GLU A 84 16.81 36.98 -21.48
C GLU A 84 18.26 36.85 -21.96
N ALA A 85 19.19 36.59 -21.03
CA ALA A 85 20.59 36.29 -21.36
C ALA A 85 20.72 35.04 -22.26
N VAL A 86 19.99 33.95 -21.96
CA VAL A 86 19.88 32.76 -22.82
C VAL A 86 19.46 33.16 -24.23
N THR A 87 18.44 34.01 -24.37
CA THR A 87 17.94 34.45 -25.68
C THR A 87 19.00 35.22 -26.48
N GLN A 88 19.82 36.05 -25.82
CA GLN A 88 20.90 36.79 -26.49
C GLN A 88 22.09 35.88 -26.85
N TYR A 89 22.48 34.93 -25.99
CA TYR A 89 23.51 33.94 -26.31
C TYR A 89 23.08 32.98 -27.43
N GLU A 90 21.81 32.56 -27.48
CA GLU A 90 21.28 31.84 -28.63
C GLU A 90 21.32 32.66 -29.92
N ALA A 91 20.95 33.95 -29.86
CA ALA A 91 21.03 34.84 -31.02
C ALA A 91 22.50 35.00 -31.49
N LEU A 92 23.45 35.10 -30.57
CA LEU A 92 24.88 35.11 -30.87
C LEU A 92 25.32 33.82 -31.58
N ILE A 93 24.92 32.64 -31.08
CA ILE A 93 25.22 31.33 -31.69
C ILE A 93 24.56 31.16 -33.08
N ARG A 94 23.45 31.85 -33.36
CA ARG A 94 22.84 31.88 -34.71
C ARG A 94 23.61 32.77 -35.69
N VAL A 95 24.39 33.74 -35.20
CA VAL A 95 25.22 34.66 -36.00
C VAL A 95 26.63 34.08 -36.19
N ASP A 96 27.21 33.55 -35.11
CA ASP A 96 28.47 32.81 -35.10
C ASP A 96 28.28 31.43 -34.45
N ALA A 97 28.05 30.43 -35.30
CA ALA A 97 27.85 29.04 -34.88
C ALA A 97 29.08 28.39 -34.23
N ASN A 98 30.27 28.98 -34.44
CA ASN A 98 31.56 28.44 -33.98
C ASN A 98 32.05 29.10 -32.68
N SER A 99 31.27 30.01 -32.08
CA SER A 99 31.65 30.68 -30.84
C SER A 99 31.60 29.72 -29.64
N THR A 100 32.73 29.09 -29.33
CA THR A 100 32.89 28.21 -28.15
C THR A 100 32.63 28.96 -26.84
N GLN A 101 33.10 30.21 -26.74
CA GLN A 101 32.85 31.07 -25.57
C GLN A 101 31.35 31.34 -25.35
N ALA A 102 30.58 31.61 -26.41
CA ALA A 102 29.13 31.79 -26.28
C ALA A 102 28.43 30.52 -25.80
N ARG A 103 28.89 29.34 -26.24
CA ARG A 103 28.38 28.04 -25.78
C ARG A 103 28.73 27.75 -24.32
N ILE A 104 29.96 28.05 -23.87
CA ILE A 104 30.35 27.94 -22.46
C ILE A 104 29.52 28.89 -21.58
N SER A 105 29.36 30.16 -21.99
CA SER A 105 28.56 31.13 -21.24
C SER A 105 27.08 30.70 -21.15
N LEU A 106 26.52 30.18 -22.25
CA LEU A 106 25.17 29.62 -22.26
C LEU A 106 25.05 28.37 -21.37
N ALA A 107 26.05 27.49 -21.38
CA ALA A 107 26.11 26.32 -20.50
C ALA A 107 26.17 26.71 -19.01
N ASN A 108 26.97 27.73 -18.66
CA ASN A 108 27.02 28.26 -17.29
C ASN A 108 25.65 28.78 -16.83
N ILE A 109 24.90 29.48 -17.69
CA ILE A 109 23.54 29.94 -17.34
C ILE A 109 22.59 28.75 -17.15
N TYR A 110 22.65 27.74 -18.02
CA TYR A 110 21.88 26.51 -17.82
C TYR A 110 22.28 25.75 -16.55
N MET A 111 23.56 25.78 -16.14
CA MET A 111 24.03 25.24 -14.86
C MET A 111 23.48 26.03 -13.66
N GLU A 112 23.49 27.37 -13.69
CA GLU A 112 22.83 28.20 -12.65
C GLU A 112 21.33 27.89 -12.54
N MET A 113 20.66 27.68 -13.67
CA MET A 113 19.25 27.27 -13.75
C MET A 113 19.02 25.80 -13.35
N LYS A 114 20.07 25.02 -13.08
CA LYS A 114 20.06 23.56 -12.82
C LYS A 114 19.54 22.70 -13.99
N GLU A 115 19.49 23.26 -15.19
CA GLU A 115 19.09 22.62 -16.44
C GLU A 115 20.29 21.90 -17.10
N LEU A 116 20.84 20.94 -16.35
CA LEU A 116 22.10 20.25 -16.66
C LEU A 116 22.15 19.59 -18.05
N GLY A 117 21.02 19.11 -18.57
CA GLY A 117 20.95 18.48 -19.89
C GLY A 117 21.25 19.47 -21.04
N TYR A 118 20.68 20.68 -20.97
CA TYR A 118 20.96 21.74 -21.95
C TYR A 118 22.37 22.30 -21.80
N ALA A 119 22.90 22.36 -20.56
CA ALA A 119 24.29 22.74 -20.32
C ALA A 119 25.26 21.74 -20.97
N ALA A 120 25.06 20.43 -20.78
CA ALA A 120 25.86 19.39 -21.41
C ALA A 120 25.85 19.50 -22.94
N GLU A 121 24.67 19.65 -23.56
CA GLU A 121 24.53 19.75 -25.02
C GLU A 121 25.32 20.93 -25.62
N GLN A 122 25.41 22.07 -24.93
CA GLN A 122 26.21 23.20 -25.42
C GLN A 122 27.72 22.97 -25.27
N LEU A 123 28.15 22.27 -24.22
CA LEU A 123 29.56 21.95 -23.99
C LEU A 123 30.07 20.83 -24.91
N GLU A 124 29.25 19.80 -25.15
CA GLU A 124 29.50 18.79 -26.19
C GLU A 124 29.72 19.47 -27.55
N LYS A 125 28.84 20.40 -27.93
CA LYS A 125 29.01 21.20 -29.16
C LYS A 125 30.20 22.16 -29.14
N ALA A 126 30.66 22.60 -27.97
CA ALA A 126 31.89 23.41 -27.86
C ALA A 126 33.13 22.54 -28.09
N LEU A 127 33.15 21.32 -27.54
CA LEU A 127 34.22 20.32 -27.72
C LEU A 127 34.25 19.71 -29.13
N ASP A 128 33.10 19.63 -29.82
CA ASP A 128 33.03 19.30 -31.26
C ASP A 128 33.73 20.35 -32.15
N ILE A 129 33.78 21.62 -31.71
CA ILE A 129 34.45 22.72 -32.41
C ILE A 129 35.93 22.80 -32.02
N ASP A 130 36.22 22.69 -30.72
CA ASP A 130 37.57 22.74 -30.15
C ASP A 130 37.77 21.60 -29.12
N PRO A 131 38.34 20.45 -29.54
CA PRO A 131 38.60 19.32 -28.66
C PRO A 131 39.68 19.56 -27.59
N GLU A 132 40.47 20.64 -27.68
CA GLU A 132 41.53 20.96 -26.69
C GLU A 132 41.01 21.88 -25.56
N LEU A 133 39.71 22.23 -25.58
CA LEU A 133 39.08 23.17 -24.66
C LEU A 133 38.83 22.56 -23.26
N ILE A 134 39.90 22.49 -22.47
CA ILE A 134 39.95 21.95 -21.10
C ILE A 134 38.81 22.46 -20.20
N GLU A 135 38.48 23.75 -20.25
CA GLU A 135 37.39 24.35 -19.47
C GLU A 135 36.04 23.66 -19.76
N ALA A 136 35.70 23.48 -21.04
CA ALA A 136 34.46 22.80 -21.43
C ALA A 136 34.48 21.31 -21.04
N GLY A 137 35.64 20.65 -21.12
CA GLY A 137 35.82 19.27 -20.65
C GLY A 137 35.60 19.11 -19.14
N ILE A 138 36.15 20.02 -18.32
CA ILE A 138 35.93 20.03 -16.87
C ILE A 138 34.45 20.28 -16.55
N MET A 139 33.83 21.27 -17.18
CA MET A 139 32.41 21.59 -16.97
C MET A 139 31.51 20.41 -17.36
N LEU A 140 31.76 19.77 -18.50
CA LEU A 140 30.97 18.62 -18.98
C LEU A 140 31.12 17.42 -18.04
N ALA A 141 32.34 17.09 -17.60
CA ALA A 141 32.57 16.03 -16.64
C ALA A 141 31.91 16.32 -15.27
N ARG A 142 31.93 17.58 -14.83
CA ARG A 142 31.23 18.03 -13.61
C ARG A 142 29.71 17.95 -13.75
N ILE A 143 29.14 18.32 -14.90
CA ILE A 143 27.71 18.18 -15.18
C ILE A 143 27.29 16.70 -15.15
N HIS A 144 28.05 15.81 -15.79
CA HIS A 144 27.77 14.37 -15.72
C HIS A 144 27.89 13.84 -14.29
N SER A 145 28.87 14.29 -13.50
CA SER A 145 28.95 13.98 -12.07
C SER A 145 27.70 14.43 -11.29
N TRP A 146 27.26 15.68 -11.46
CA TRP A 146 26.08 16.24 -10.80
C TRP A 146 24.77 15.56 -11.23
N ASN A 147 24.76 14.92 -12.41
CA ASN A 147 23.64 14.10 -12.89
C ASN A 147 23.75 12.61 -12.49
N ASP A 148 24.71 12.25 -11.62
CA ASP A 148 25.07 10.88 -11.23
C ASP A 148 25.56 9.96 -12.41
N ASP A 149 25.84 10.53 -13.59
CA ASP A 149 26.36 9.85 -14.79
C ASP A 149 27.90 9.63 -14.72
N PHE A 150 28.39 9.03 -13.64
CA PHE A 150 29.83 8.91 -13.35
C PHE A 150 30.66 8.20 -14.43
N GLU A 151 30.04 7.33 -15.23
CA GLU A 151 30.70 6.63 -16.33
C GLU A 151 31.05 7.59 -17.48
N LYS A 152 30.09 8.43 -17.90
CA LYS A 152 30.35 9.53 -18.85
C LYS A 152 31.32 10.55 -18.29
N ALA A 153 31.18 10.93 -17.01
CA ALA A 153 32.09 11.85 -16.35
C ALA A 153 33.53 11.30 -16.35
N THR A 154 33.70 9.98 -16.17
CA THR A 154 35.00 9.30 -16.25
C THR A 154 35.53 9.20 -17.68
N GLU A 155 34.66 8.99 -18.68
CA GLU A 155 35.03 8.99 -20.10
C GLU A 155 35.52 10.37 -20.55
N VAL A 156 34.78 11.44 -20.22
CA VAL A 156 35.19 12.83 -20.50
C VAL A 156 36.51 13.16 -19.77
N TYR A 157 36.67 12.74 -18.52
CA TYR A 157 37.94 12.85 -17.79
C TYR A 157 39.10 12.16 -18.51
N GLN A 158 38.92 10.91 -18.93
CA GLN A 158 39.97 10.14 -19.63
C GLN A 158 40.29 10.73 -21.01
N THR A 159 39.30 11.25 -21.71
CA THR A 159 39.44 11.74 -23.09
C THR A 159 40.08 13.13 -23.15
N TYR A 160 39.63 14.05 -22.30
CA TYR A 160 39.99 15.47 -22.41
C TYR A 160 40.95 15.96 -21.33
N LEU A 161 41.10 15.23 -20.21
CA LEU A 161 41.80 15.73 -19.01
C LEU A 161 42.95 14.83 -18.54
N GLN A 162 43.23 13.72 -19.24
CA GLN A 162 44.42 12.89 -19.00
C GLN A 162 45.74 13.61 -19.36
N GLY A 163 45.69 14.66 -20.19
CA GLY A 163 46.85 15.44 -20.65
C GLY A 163 47.15 16.71 -19.84
N LEU A 164 46.47 16.95 -18.72
CA LEU A 164 46.70 18.12 -17.87
C LEU A 164 48.15 18.17 -17.36
N ASP A 165 48.75 19.38 -17.36
CA ASP A 165 50.09 19.58 -16.80
C ASP A 165 50.06 19.52 -15.27
N THR A 166 50.33 18.33 -14.74
CA THR A 166 50.35 18.09 -13.29
C THR A 166 51.55 18.72 -12.57
N SER A 167 52.42 19.49 -13.24
CA SER A 167 53.50 20.23 -12.57
C SER A 167 53.00 21.44 -11.78
N ASP A 168 51.88 22.03 -12.18
CA ASP A 168 51.25 23.19 -11.52
C ASP A 168 50.26 22.79 -10.40
N PRO A 169 50.35 23.37 -9.18
CA PRO A 169 49.43 23.08 -8.08
C PRO A 169 47.96 23.36 -8.39
N ALA A 170 47.62 24.44 -9.11
CA ALA A 170 46.22 24.78 -9.40
C ALA A 170 45.59 23.76 -10.37
N THR A 171 46.38 23.29 -11.35
CA THR A 171 46.00 22.19 -12.25
C THR A 171 45.81 20.87 -11.49
N ARG A 172 46.66 20.57 -10.50
CA ARG A 172 46.46 19.42 -9.59
C ARG A 172 45.20 19.56 -8.73
N GLN A 173 44.88 20.75 -8.21
CA GLN A 173 43.65 21.00 -7.45
C GLN A 173 42.39 20.81 -8.31
N LEU A 174 42.36 21.33 -9.54
CA LEU A 174 41.26 21.08 -10.50
C LEU A 174 41.08 19.59 -10.80
N MET A 175 42.19 18.86 -10.98
CA MET A 175 42.18 17.41 -11.18
C MET A 175 41.62 16.66 -9.96
N VAL A 176 42.01 17.06 -8.74
CA VAL A 176 41.50 16.50 -7.48
C VAL A 176 40.00 16.71 -7.34
N ALA A 177 39.52 17.95 -7.51
CA ALA A 177 38.11 18.27 -7.41
C ALA A 177 37.28 17.39 -8.37
N LEU A 178 37.77 17.18 -9.59
CA LEU A 178 37.10 16.33 -10.57
C LEU A 178 37.23 14.83 -10.28
N LEU A 179 38.34 14.35 -9.71
CA LEU A 179 38.46 12.97 -9.22
C LEU A 179 37.48 12.68 -8.06
N LEU A 180 37.22 13.66 -7.20
CA LEU A 180 36.21 13.55 -6.15
C LEU A 180 34.80 13.60 -6.74
N ASP A 181 34.52 14.56 -7.63
CA ASP A 181 33.24 14.67 -8.32
C ASP A 181 32.94 13.38 -9.13
N THR A 182 33.93 12.73 -9.76
CA THR A 182 33.78 11.45 -10.48
C THR A 182 33.79 10.19 -9.58
N ARG A 183 33.71 10.35 -8.26
CA ARG A 183 33.74 9.27 -7.25
C ARG A 183 34.98 8.36 -7.30
N ARG A 184 36.16 8.94 -7.59
CA ARG A 184 37.49 8.29 -7.57
C ARG A 184 38.42 8.82 -6.45
N PRO A 185 37.97 8.87 -5.18
CA PRO A 185 38.72 9.49 -4.07
C PRO A 185 40.05 8.78 -3.74
N GLY A 186 40.20 7.50 -4.10
CA GLY A 186 41.45 6.76 -3.90
C GLY A 186 42.61 7.27 -4.77
N GLU A 187 42.30 7.88 -5.91
CA GLU A 187 43.28 8.50 -6.82
C GLU A 187 43.51 9.98 -6.47
N ALA A 188 42.51 10.65 -5.88
CA ALA A 188 42.66 12.00 -5.35
C ALA A 188 43.58 12.05 -4.11
N LEU A 189 43.51 11.06 -3.21
CA LEU A 189 44.24 11.08 -1.93
C LEU A 189 45.77 11.25 -2.04
N PRO A 190 46.51 10.59 -2.95
CA PRO A 190 47.95 10.83 -3.12
C PRO A 190 48.25 12.29 -3.51
N VAL A 191 47.50 12.82 -4.48
CA VAL A 191 47.67 14.19 -5.00
C VAL A 191 47.31 15.23 -3.93
N LEU A 192 46.27 14.97 -3.15
CA LEU A 192 45.90 15.78 -1.98
C LEU A 192 46.99 15.83 -0.90
N LYS A 193 47.71 14.72 -0.68
CA LYS A 193 48.84 14.70 0.26
C LYS A 193 50.03 15.49 -0.26
N GLU A 194 50.35 15.38 -1.55
CA GLU A 194 51.41 16.18 -2.18
C GLU A 194 51.09 17.68 -2.09
N LEU A 195 49.86 18.08 -2.42
CA LEU A 195 49.39 19.46 -2.27
C LEU A 195 49.42 19.96 -0.80
N LEU A 196 49.10 19.10 0.16
CA LEU A 196 49.15 19.45 1.58
C LEU A 196 50.59 19.51 2.13
N GLU A 197 51.53 18.73 1.59
CA GLU A 197 52.96 18.86 1.90
C GLU A 197 53.53 20.19 1.37
N GLU A 198 53.05 20.68 0.22
CA GLU A 198 53.39 21.99 -0.33
C GLU A 198 52.74 23.15 0.44
N SER A 199 51.50 22.99 0.93
CA SER A 199 50.75 24.01 1.68
C SER A 199 49.93 23.41 2.84
N PRO A 200 50.55 23.19 4.02
CA PRO A 200 49.95 22.46 5.14
C PRO A 200 48.71 23.09 5.81
N THR A 201 48.33 24.30 5.41
CA THR A 201 47.18 25.04 5.96
C THR A 201 46.20 25.48 4.86
N ASP A 202 46.30 24.91 3.65
CA ASP A 202 45.32 25.14 2.58
C ASP A 202 43.98 24.49 2.95
N SER A 203 42.98 25.34 3.22
CA SER A 203 41.65 24.92 3.65
C SER A 203 40.86 24.19 2.57
N ILE A 204 41.13 24.45 1.29
CA ILE A 204 40.48 23.77 0.15
C ILE A 204 41.04 22.35 0.06
N VAL A 205 42.36 22.20 0.12
CA VAL A 205 43.04 20.88 0.14
C VAL A 205 42.61 20.06 1.35
N LEU A 206 42.51 20.68 2.54
CA LEU A 206 41.99 19.99 3.73
C LEU A 206 40.51 19.61 3.57
N ALA A 207 39.66 20.45 2.98
CA ALA A 207 38.25 20.15 2.76
C ALA A 207 38.06 19.01 1.76
N ASP A 208 38.80 19.03 0.64
CA ASP A 208 38.80 17.96 -0.35
C ASP A 208 39.40 16.66 0.21
N MET A 209 40.38 16.73 1.11
CA MET A 209 40.87 15.55 1.83
C MET A 209 39.85 14.99 2.84
N ALA A 210 39.07 15.85 3.50
CA ALA A 210 37.95 15.42 4.34
C ALA A 210 36.81 14.80 3.51
N ARG A 211 36.50 15.34 2.31
CA ARG A 211 35.60 14.72 1.32
C ARG A 211 36.13 13.34 0.92
N ALA A 212 37.38 13.26 0.44
CA ALA A 212 38.03 12.03 -0.01
C ALA A 212 38.00 10.92 1.04
N TYR A 213 38.41 11.22 2.27
CA TYR A 213 38.37 10.25 3.37
C TYR A 213 36.94 9.82 3.72
N THR A 214 35.98 10.74 3.74
CA THR A 214 34.58 10.44 4.00
C THR A 214 33.96 9.52 2.93
N MET A 215 34.31 9.72 1.65
CA MET A 215 33.89 8.87 0.54
C MET A 215 34.52 7.46 0.58
N LEU A 216 35.73 7.34 1.14
CA LEU A 216 36.53 6.11 1.12
C LEU A 216 36.23 5.11 2.23
N GLY A 217 35.82 5.57 3.40
CA GLY A 217 35.75 4.73 4.60
C GLY A 217 36.13 5.43 5.92
N ASN A 218 36.82 6.56 5.81
CA ASN A 218 37.81 6.94 6.81
C ASN A 218 37.29 8.13 7.64
N HIS A 219 36.21 7.89 8.39
CA HIS A 219 35.56 8.92 9.19
C HIS A 219 36.42 9.44 10.36
N ILE A 220 37.33 8.64 10.91
CA ILE A 220 38.20 9.08 12.01
C ILE A 220 39.16 10.15 11.49
N GLU A 221 39.77 9.87 10.34
CA GLU A 221 40.61 10.79 9.58
C GLU A 221 39.81 12.02 9.16
N ALA A 222 38.65 11.84 8.52
CA ALA A 222 37.82 12.95 8.06
C ALA A 222 37.35 13.87 9.21
N ILE A 223 36.94 13.33 10.36
CA ILE A 223 36.59 14.13 11.56
C ILE A 223 37.84 14.78 12.16
N GLY A 224 39.00 14.13 12.10
CA GLY A 224 40.29 14.73 12.45
C GLY A 224 40.57 15.98 11.61
N ILE A 225 40.45 15.86 10.29
CA ILE A 225 40.63 16.97 9.35
C ILE A 225 39.57 18.05 9.53
N VAL A 226 38.30 17.71 9.76
CA VAL A 226 37.25 18.71 10.09
C VAL A 226 37.62 19.53 11.33
N ARG A 227 38.18 18.91 12.37
CA ARG A 227 38.62 19.63 13.58
C ARG A 227 39.85 20.48 13.36
N GLU A 228 40.77 20.03 12.51
CA GLU A 228 41.93 20.81 12.07
C GLU A 228 41.46 22.05 11.29
N LEU A 229 40.58 21.88 10.30
CA LEU A 229 39.93 22.95 9.53
C LEU A 229 39.20 23.95 10.43
N SER A 230 38.38 23.47 11.37
CA SER A 230 37.67 24.34 12.33
C SER A 230 38.62 25.10 13.27
N GLY A 231 39.86 24.64 13.44
CA GLY A 231 40.89 25.26 14.25
C GLY A 231 41.76 26.30 13.52
N LEU A 232 41.56 26.50 12.21
CA LEU A 232 42.28 27.51 11.44
C LEU A 232 41.64 28.90 11.60
N ASP A 233 42.49 29.93 11.70
CA ASP A 233 42.07 31.33 11.90
C ASP A 233 41.40 31.95 10.66
N THR A 234 41.77 31.50 9.46
CA THR A 234 41.24 32.03 8.19
C THR A 234 40.81 30.90 7.27
N VAL A 235 39.51 30.58 7.29
CA VAL A 235 38.86 29.66 6.35
C VAL A 235 37.69 30.39 5.73
N ASP A 236 37.48 30.24 4.41
CA ASP A 236 36.31 30.83 3.78
C ASP A 236 35.02 30.12 4.21
N SER A 237 33.97 30.92 4.44
CA SER A 237 32.68 30.41 4.92
C SER A 237 32.01 29.52 3.88
N SER A 238 32.22 29.76 2.58
CA SER A 238 31.68 28.90 1.52
C SER A 238 32.22 27.47 1.61
N THR A 239 33.53 27.31 1.79
CA THR A 239 34.20 26.00 1.91
C THR A 239 33.71 25.20 3.12
N LEU A 240 33.50 25.87 4.26
CA LEU A 240 32.95 25.25 5.46
C LEU A 240 31.49 24.78 5.25
N LEU A 241 30.67 25.59 4.57
CA LEU A 241 29.28 25.25 4.26
C LEU A 241 29.17 24.11 3.24
N GLU A 242 29.98 24.11 2.18
CA GLU A 242 30.05 23.01 1.20
C GLU A 242 30.45 21.69 1.88
N LEU A 243 31.50 21.71 2.71
CA LEU A 243 31.93 20.53 3.46
C LEU A 243 30.86 20.08 4.46
N SER A 244 30.12 21.02 5.08
CA SER A 244 29.01 20.71 5.98
C SER A 244 27.85 19.99 5.27
N TYR A 245 27.44 20.46 4.10
CA TYR A 245 26.45 19.77 3.27
C TYR A 245 26.94 18.38 2.85
N PHE A 246 28.21 18.26 2.48
CA PHE A 246 28.80 16.96 2.15
C PHE A 246 28.83 16.00 3.35
N MET A 247 29.17 16.48 4.54
CA MET A 247 29.15 15.72 5.79
C MET A 247 27.73 15.31 6.19
N ARG A 248 26.74 16.19 6.01
CA ARG A 248 25.30 15.88 6.20
C ARG A 248 24.87 14.71 5.32
N ASP A 249 25.15 14.79 4.03
CA ASP A 249 24.71 13.81 3.03
C ASP A 249 25.44 12.46 3.21
N SER A 250 26.64 12.50 3.80
CA SER A 250 27.39 11.32 4.27
C SER A 250 26.91 10.78 5.63
N GLY A 251 25.89 11.37 6.25
CA GLY A 251 25.33 10.95 7.54
C GLY A 251 26.10 11.44 8.79
N ASN A 252 27.15 12.23 8.62
CA ASN A 252 28.01 12.77 9.68
C ASN A 252 27.47 14.10 10.25
N PHE A 253 26.20 14.10 10.69
CA PHE A 253 25.49 15.28 11.19
C PHE A 253 26.25 16.08 12.26
N ARG A 254 27.01 15.40 13.14
CA ARG A 254 27.82 16.08 14.16
C ARG A 254 28.92 16.94 13.55
N ALA A 255 29.66 16.43 12.57
CA ALA A 255 30.72 17.18 11.89
C ALA A 255 30.13 18.36 11.10
N ALA A 256 28.98 18.15 10.44
CA ALA A 256 28.25 19.21 9.76
C ALA A 256 27.80 20.34 10.72
N ILE A 257 27.30 20.00 11.91
CA ILE A 257 26.93 21.00 12.94
C ILE A 257 28.19 21.73 13.45
N GLU A 258 29.28 21.02 13.75
CA GLU A 258 30.55 21.63 14.20
C GLU A 258 31.12 22.61 13.14
N LEU A 259 30.94 22.33 11.83
CA LEU A 259 31.30 23.23 10.73
C LEU A 259 30.38 24.47 10.64
N ASN A 260 29.06 24.28 10.73
CA ASN A 260 28.12 25.42 10.68
C ASN A 260 28.24 26.34 11.90
N GLU A 261 28.47 25.76 13.09
CA GLU A 261 28.71 26.53 14.32
C GLU A 261 30.01 27.35 14.22
N ARG A 262 31.03 26.88 13.47
CA ARG A 262 32.25 27.66 13.18
C ARG A 262 31.96 28.88 12.31
N VAL A 263 31.19 28.73 11.23
CA VAL A 263 30.78 29.84 10.34
C VAL A 263 29.95 30.88 11.11
N LEU A 264 28.98 30.42 11.91
CA LEU A 264 28.17 31.29 12.76
C LEU A 264 28.96 31.96 13.90
N GLY A 265 30.14 31.42 14.25
CA GLY A 265 31.08 32.05 15.16
C GLY A 265 31.80 33.26 14.57
N ASP A 266 32.12 33.23 13.27
CA ASP A 266 32.72 34.36 12.55
C ASP A 266 31.67 35.37 12.07
N ASN A 267 30.55 34.89 11.55
CA ASN A 267 29.41 35.68 11.10
C ASN A 267 28.09 35.12 11.66
N ALA A 268 27.68 35.63 12.82
CA ALA A 268 26.44 35.21 13.50
C ALA A 268 25.15 35.43 12.67
N ASN A 269 25.22 36.28 11.64
CA ASN A 269 24.11 36.69 10.78
C ASN A 269 24.18 36.05 9.38
N ASP A 270 25.02 35.03 9.19
CA ASP A 270 25.12 34.31 7.92
C ASP A 270 23.84 33.51 7.64
N ALA A 271 23.03 33.98 6.69
CA ALA A 271 21.71 33.41 6.42
C ALA A 271 21.77 31.95 5.92
N ASP A 272 22.77 31.62 5.09
CA ASP A 272 22.94 30.27 4.56
C ASP A 272 23.42 29.31 5.65
N ALA A 273 24.34 29.73 6.53
CA ALA A 273 24.76 28.95 7.68
C ALA A 273 23.63 28.75 8.70
N LEU A 274 22.80 29.77 8.95
CA LEU A 274 21.60 29.67 9.82
C LEU A 274 20.60 28.67 9.23
N ILE A 275 20.28 28.77 7.93
CA ILE A 275 19.39 27.83 7.22
C ILE A 275 19.95 26.40 7.23
N ALA A 276 21.23 26.23 6.93
CA ALA A 276 21.90 24.94 6.95
C ALA A 276 21.88 24.31 8.36
N ASN A 277 22.16 25.09 9.41
CA ASN A 277 22.16 24.60 10.79
C ASN A 277 20.74 24.27 11.30
N ALA A 278 19.73 25.07 10.93
CA ALA A 278 18.33 24.74 11.19
C ALA A 278 17.96 23.38 10.56
N ASN A 279 18.31 23.16 9.29
CA ASN A 279 18.07 21.90 8.59
C ASN A 279 18.82 20.70 9.20
N LEU A 280 20.05 20.89 9.69
CA LEU A 280 20.77 19.86 10.44
C LEU A 280 20.08 19.51 11.77
N HIS A 281 19.58 20.50 12.51
CA HIS A 281 18.81 20.24 13.72
C HIS A 281 17.46 19.58 13.45
N LEU A 282 16.80 19.86 12.31
CA LEU A 282 15.62 19.10 11.86
C LEU A 282 15.99 17.63 11.58
N ALA A 283 17.04 17.38 10.79
CA ALA A 283 17.52 16.02 10.50
C ALA A 283 17.99 15.25 11.76
N ALA A 284 18.45 15.96 12.79
CA ALA A 284 18.79 15.41 14.10
C ALA A 284 17.57 15.17 15.02
N HIS A 285 16.34 15.44 14.56
CA HIS A 285 15.09 15.40 15.33
C HIS A 285 15.07 16.33 16.56
N LEU A 286 15.66 17.53 16.41
CA LEU A 286 15.70 18.61 17.40
C LEU A 286 14.86 19.83 16.96
N PRO A 287 13.52 19.70 16.82
CA PRO A 287 12.66 20.76 16.30
C PRO A 287 12.74 22.07 17.10
N ASN A 288 12.94 21.99 18.42
CA ASN A 288 13.02 23.16 19.28
C ASN A 288 14.25 24.03 18.99
N LYS A 289 15.41 23.43 18.68
CA LYS A 289 16.60 24.17 18.27
C LYS A 289 16.44 24.77 16.87
N ALA A 290 15.91 23.99 15.92
CA ALA A 290 15.63 24.47 14.57
C ALA A 290 14.65 25.66 14.59
N LEU A 291 13.59 25.60 15.41
CA LEU A 291 12.64 26.70 15.58
C LEU A 291 13.30 27.96 16.14
N GLN A 292 14.21 27.84 17.10
CA GLN A 292 14.94 29.00 17.64
C GLN A 292 15.74 29.73 16.55
N ILE A 293 16.37 28.98 15.64
CA ILE A 293 17.10 29.54 14.50
C ILE A 293 16.12 30.17 13.49
N LEU A 294 15.03 29.48 13.13
CA LEU A 294 13.99 29.95 12.20
C LEU A 294 13.13 31.12 12.74
N LEU A 295 13.29 31.49 14.01
CA LEU A 295 12.68 32.67 14.63
C LEU A 295 13.64 33.85 14.78
N SER A 296 14.91 33.73 14.35
CA SER A 296 15.87 34.83 14.35
C SER A 296 15.38 36.03 13.50
N SER A 297 15.90 37.21 13.82
CA SER A 297 15.65 38.45 13.07
C SER A 297 16.45 38.53 11.77
N ASP A 298 17.50 37.73 11.69
CA ASP A 298 18.58 37.87 10.72
C ASP A 298 18.33 37.04 9.44
N LEU A 299 17.29 36.20 9.46
CA LEU A 299 16.78 35.48 8.29
C LEU A 299 15.74 36.30 7.53
N ASP A 300 15.98 36.48 6.22
CA ASP A 300 14.95 36.96 5.31
C ASP A 300 13.80 35.95 5.23
N ARG A 301 12.61 36.41 5.60
CA ARG A 301 11.39 35.61 5.71
C ARG A 301 10.69 35.37 4.37
N GLU A 302 11.05 36.12 3.34
CA GLU A 302 10.54 35.95 1.97
C GLU A 302 11.49 35.05 1.14
N SER A 303 12.72 34.82 1.61
CA SER A 303 13.67 33.93 0.94
C SER A 303 13.17 32.49 0.80
N ARG A 304 13.38 31.91 -0.38
CA ARG A 304 12.99 30.51 -0.68
C ARG A 304 13.61 29.51 0.31
N GLY A 305 14.88 29.70 0.68
CA GLY A 305 15.58 28.80 1.60
C GLY A 305 14.98 28.80 3.01
N TYR A 306 14.60 29.98 3.52
CA TYR A 306 13.85 30.11 4.77
C TYR A 306 12.50 29.41 4.68
N MET A 307 11.72 29.69 3.63
CA MET A 307 10.39 29.12 3.45
C MET A 307 10.43 27.60 3.34
N GLN A 308 11.37 27.01 2.57
CA GLN A 308 11.56 25.56 2.53
C GLN A 308 11.88 24.95 3.89
N SER A 309 12.81 25.56 4.64
CA SER A 309 13.23 25.07 5.97
C SER A 309 12.09 25.17 7.00
N LYS A 310 11.27 26.22 6.90
CA LYS A 310 10.05 26.39 7.70
C LYS A 310 8.95 25.38 7.33
N GLY A 311 8.77 25.10 6.04
CA GLY A 311 7.89 24.03 5.56
C GLY A 311 8.33 22.65 6.07
N LEU A 312 9.64 22.38 6.06
CA LEU A 312 10.22 21.15 6.60
C LEU A 312 10.02 21.04 8.12
N TYR A 313 10.18 22.14 8.87
CA TYR A 313 9.88 22.20 10.30
C TYR A 313 8.42 21.81 10.58
N HIS A 314 7.44 22.46 9.93
CA HIS A 314 6.02 22.16 10.14
C HIS A 314 5.64 20.74 9.67
N SER A 315 6.25 20.24 8.59
CA SER A 315 6.09 18.85 8.12
C SER A 315 6.57 17.86 9.19
N MET A 316 7.76 18.08 9.76
CA MET A 316 8.36 17.18 10.75
C MET A 316 7.62 17.20 12.09
N THR A 317 7.12 18.36 12.54
CA THR A 317 6.37 18.47 13.80
C THR A 317 4.95 17.94 13.72
N GLY A 318 4.36 17.85 12.52
CA GLY A 318 2.99 17.36 12.31
C GLY A 318 1.95 18.47 12.09
N GLU A 319 2.39 19.70 11.82
CA GLU A 319 1.57 20.87 11.50
C GLU A 319 1.30 20.96 10.00
N TYR A 320 0.69 19.91 9.44
CA TYR A 320 0.61 19.71 7.99
C TYR A 320 -0.04 20.87 7.23
N ALA A 321 -1.05 21.56 7.77
CA ALA A 321 -1.67 22.71 7.10
C ALA A 321 -0.67 23.85 6.81
N HIS A 322 0.12 24.27 7.80
CA HIS A 322 1.14 25.31 7.60
C HIS A 322 2.23 24.87 6.61
N ALA A 323 2.60 23.59 6.60
CA ALA A 323 3.54 23.05 5.63
C ALA A 323 2.96 23.04 4.19
N LEU A 324 1.67 22.69 4.04
CA LEU A 324 0.95 22.74 2.77
C LEU A 324 0.85 24.18 2.24
N GLU A 325 0.45 25.14 3.08
CA GLU A 325 0.39 26.57 2.72
C GLU A 325 1.73 27.08 2.17
N ILE A 326 2.83 26.77 2.85
CA ILE A 326 4.19 27.16 2.46
C ILE A 326 4.61 26.50 1.14
N TYR A 327 4.41 25.19 0.98
CA TYR A 327 4.80 24.52 -0.27
C TYR A 327 3.91 24.93 -1.45
N HIS A 328 2.63 25.22 -1.23
CA HIS A 328 1.75 25.76 -2.26
C HIS A 328 2.12 27.21 -2.65
N SER A 329 2.54 28.07 -1.71
CA SER A 329 3.00 29.42 -2.06
C SER A 329 4.25 29.35 -2.94
N LEU A 330 5.26 28.58 -2.53
CA LEU A 330 6.49 28.36 -3.31
C LEU A 330 6.22 27.80 -4.72
N LEU A 331 5.23 26.92 -4.88
CA LEU A 331 4.83 26.36 -6.19
C LEU A 331 3.90 27.28 -7.00
N THR A 332 3.35 28.32 -6.38
CA THR A 332 2.61 29.39 -7.08
C THR A 332 3.61 30.37 -7.70
N ASP A 333 4.67 30.70 -6.97
CA ASP A 333 5.76 31.57 -7.45
C ASP A 333 6.63 30.85 -8.50
N ASN A 334 6.90 29.55 -8.31
CA ASN A 334 7.63 28.72 -9.28
C ASN A 334 7.03 27.31 -9.43
N ALA A 335 6.21 27.13 -10.46
CA ALA A 335 5.58 25.84 -10.76
C ALA A 335 6.56 24.72 -11.17
N THR A 336 7.81 25.04 -11.56
CA THR A 336 8.84 24.05 -11.92
C THR A 336 9.82 23.75 -10.78
N ASP A 337 9.57 24.22 -9.55
CA ASP A 337 10.36 23.86 -8.37
C ASP A 337 10.15 22.39 -7.96
N TYR A 338 10.86 21.49 -8.63
CA TYR A 338 10.78 20.04 -8.43
C TYR A 338 11.23 19.59 -7.04
N GLU A 339 12.09 20.36 -6.35
CA GLU A 339 12.48 20.10 -4.96
C GLU A 339 11.29 20.33 -4.02
N THR A 340 10.59 21.46 -4.19
CA THR A 340 9.38 21.75 -3.42
C THR A 340 8.23 20.79 -3.77
N ARG A 341 8.09 20.36 -5.05
CA ARG A 341 7.15 19.28 -5.43
C ARG A 341 7.47 17.95 -4.75
N LEU A 342 8.75 17.60 -4.66
CA LEU A 342 9.21 16.39 -3.97
C LEU A 342 8.89 16.46 -2.47
N ALA A 343 9.15 17.60 -1.83
CA ALA A 343 8.81 17.85 -0.42
C ALA A 343 7.29 17.77 -0.16
N LEU A 344 6.48 18.36 -1.04
CA LEU A 344 5.01 18.28 -1.00
C LEU A 344 4.51 16.84 -1.18
N GLY A 345 5.10 16.07 -2.11
CA GLY A 345 4.82 14.65 -2.28
C GLY A 345 5.10 13.83 -1.01
N LYS A 346 6.26 14.07 -0.36
CA LYS A 346 6.59 13.46 0.93
C LYS A 346 5.60 13.86 2.04
N LEU A 347 5.18 15.12 2.08
CA LEU A 347 4.21 15.61 3.07
C LEU A 347 2.84 14.93 2.91
N TYR A 348 2.28 14.86 1.70
CA TYR A 348 1.03 14.13 1.45
C TYR A 348 1.14 12.65 1.80
N CYS A 349 2.31 12.05 1.58
CA CYS A 349 2.59 10.66 1.95
C CYS A 349 2.62 10.46 3.48
N GLN A 350 3.24 11.39 4.22
CA GLN A 350 3.26 11.41 5.70
C GLN A 350 1.88 11.71 6.31
N SER A 351 1.05 12.53 5.65
CA SER A 351 -0.31 12.84 6.08
C SER A 351 -1.34 11.76 5.71
N GLY A 352 -0.94 10.72 4.96
CA GLY A 352 -1.79 9.61 4.54
C GLY A 352 -2.61 9.87 3.27
N GLU A 353 -2.39 11.00 2.59
CA GLU A 353 -3.04 11.35 1.32
C GLU A 353 -2.26 10.79 0.11
N TYR A 354 -2.05 9.46 0.09
CA TYR A 354 -1.18 8.76 -0.87
C TYR A 354 -1.50 9.06 -2.33
N GLN A 355 -2.76 9.29 -2.69
CA GLN A 355 -3.15 9.63 -4.07
C GLN A 355 -2.76 11.07 -4.45
N LYS A 356 -2.83 12.04 -3.53
CA LYS A 356 -2.28 13.39 -3.75
C LYS A 356 -0.75 13.34 -3.88
N ALA A 357 -0.08 12.54 -3.03
CA ALA A 357 1.36 12.30 -3.13
C ALA A 357 1.77 11.73 -4.51
N LYS A 358 1.10 10.65 -4.95
CA LYS A 358 1.30 10.01 -6.27
C LYS A 358 1.03 10.97 -7.43
N ALA A 359 0.08 11.89 -7.29
CA ALA A 359 -0.20 12.90 -8.31
C ALA A 359 0.89 13.98 -8.40
N GLU A 360 1.38 14.53 -7.28
CA GLU A 360 2.47 15.53 -7.29
C GLU A 360 3.81 14.94 -7.74
N LEU A 361 4.18 13.75 -7.24
CA LEU A 361 5.44 13.10 -7.61
C LEU A 361 5.51 12.80 -9.12
N LYS A 362 4.37 12.47 -9.75
CA LYS A 362 4.26 12.27 -11.21
C LYS A 362 4.36 13.55 -12.04
N LYS A 363 4.26 14.75 -11.46
CA LYS A 363 4.47 16.01 -12.18
C LYS A 363 5.95 16.34 -12.37
N ILE A 364 6.86 15.64 -11.69
CA ILE A 364 8.30 15.77 -11.89
C ILE A 364 8.67 15.00 -13.19
N PRO A 365 9.15 15.68 -14.25
CA PRO A 365 9.45 15.04 -15.53
C PRO A 365 10.55 13.98 -15.41
N GLY A 366 10.51 12.97 -16.29
CA GLY A 366 11.55 11.93 -16.37
C GLY A 366 12.94 12.45 -16.76
N SER A 367 13.02 13.65 -17.34
CA SER A 367 14.26 14.36 -17.67
C SER A 367 14.81 15.22 -16.52
N SER A 368 14.06 15.40 -15.42
CA SER A 368 14.50 16.18 -14.27
C SER A 368 15.54 15.43 -13.45
N SER A 369 16.53 16.14 -12.92
CA SER A 369 17.49 15.62 -11.91
C SER A 369 16.80 15.08 -10.64
N PHE A 370 15.54 15.47 -10.39
CA PHE A 370 14.72 14.95 -9.31
C PHE A 370 13.92 13.69 -9.67
N SER A 371 13.97 13.20 -10.92
CA SER A 371 13.17 12.05 -11.38
C SER A 371 13.43 10.77 -10.59
N GLN A 372 14.71 10.39 -10.40
CA GLN A 372 15.07 9.17 -9.65
C GLN A 372 14.58 9.26 -8.19
N LYS A 373 14.82 10.41 -7.55
CA LYS A 373 14.36 10.70 -6.17
C LYS A 373 12.83 10.66 -6.07
N SER A 374 12.12 11.23 -7.03
CA SER A 374 10.64 11.22 -7.09
C SER A 374 10.07 9.81 -7.20
N GLU A 375 10.62 8.98 -8.10
CA GLU A 375 10.13 7.61 -8.30
C GLU A 375 10.45 6.70 -7.10
N LEU A 376 11.59 6.93 -6.43
CA LEU A 376 11.93 6.22 -5.19
C LEU A 376 10.99 6.62 -4.04
N GLU A 377 10.65 7.90 -3.89
CA GLU A 377 9.67 8.35 -2.91
C GLU A 377 8.25 7.82 -3.24
N LEU A 378 7.87 7.75 -4.51
CA LEU A 378 6.64 7.08 -4.92
C LEU A 378 6.63 5.60 -4.50
N ALA A 379 7.74 4.88 -4.68
CA ALA A 379 7.88 3.50 -4.20
C ALA A 379 7.80 3.42 -2.67
N ARG A 380 8.39 4.36 -1.92
CA ARG A 380 8.27 4.45 -0.45
C ARG A 380 6.83 4.67 -0.02
N CYS A 381 6.08 5.53 -0.71
CA CYS A 381 4.67 5.78 -0.43
C CYS A 381 3.79 4.56 -0.70
N LEU A 382 3.97 3.89 -1.84
CA LEU A 382 3.31 2.61 -2.15
C LEU A 382 3.66 1.52 -1.12
N PHE A 383 4.89 1.50 -0.59
CA PHE A 383 5.28 0.58 0.48
C PHE A 383 4.54 0.87 1.80
N VAL A 384 4.41 2.13 2.20
CA VAL A 384 3.65 2.55 3.39
C VAL A 384 2.14 2.29 3.24
N GLU A 385 1.59 2.50 2.04
CA GLU A 385 0.23 2.11 1.63
C GLU A 385 0.02 0.58 1.61
N ARG A 386 1.09 -0.21 1.81
CA ARG A 386 1.15 -1.69 1.76
C ARG A 386 0.96 -2.29 0.37
N ARG A 387 1.07 -1.49 -0.70
CA ARG A 387 1.07 -1.90 -2.12
C ARG A 387 2.45 -2.43 -2.55
N TYR A 388 2.95 -3.42 -1.80
CA TYR A 388 4.33 -3.94 -1.93
C TYR A 388 4.69 -4.46 -3.33
N GLN A 389 3.70 -4.90 -4.12
CA GLN A 389 3.92 -5.35 -5.49
C GLN A 389 4.27 -4.18 -6.44
N GLU A 390 3.60 -3.04 -6.30
CA GLU A 390 3.84 -1.84 -7.11
C GLU A 390 5.10 -1.10 -6.65
N ALA A 391 5.31 -1.00 -5.34
CA ALA A 391 6.58 -0.54 -4.77
C ALA A 391 7.76 -1.36 -5.33
N ALA A 392 7.65 -2.69 -5.33
CA ALA A 392 8.66 -3.56 -5.93
C ALA A 392 8.83 -3.36 -7.45
N ALA A 393 7.77 -3.05 -8.20
CA ALA A 393 7.86 -2.77 -9.63
C ALA A 393 8.64 -1.48 -9.92
N HIS A 394 8.37 -0.40 -9.17
CA HIS A 394 9.12 0.85 -9.26
C HIS A 394 10.60 0.67 -8.85
N CYS A 395 10.88 -0.03 -7.74
CA CYS A 395 12.27 -0.28 -7.36
C CYS A 395 13.05 -1.12 -8.38
N ARG A 396 12.41 -2.09 -9.07
CA ARG A 396 13.03 -2.81 -10.21
C ARG A 396 13.32 -1.88 -11.37
N SER A 397 12.39 -0.97 -11.70
CA SER A 397 12.56 0.04 -12.74
C SER A 397 13.75 0.97 -12.45
N LEU A 398 13.91 1.38 -11.18
CA LEU A 398 15.07 2.16 -10.72
C LEU A 398 16.36 1.35 -10.82
N MET A 399 16.42 0.15 -10.22
CA MET A 399 17.60 -0.73 -10.23
C MET A 399 18.06 -1.09 -11.65
N ASN A 400 17.15 -1.20 -12.63
CA ASN A 400 17.50 -1.45 -14.03
C ASN A 400 18.13 -0.24 -14.74
N ARG A 401 17.83 1.00 -14.31
CA ARG A 401 18.45 2.23 -14.84
C ARG A 401 19.74 2.57 -14.09
N ASN A 402 19.74 2.37 -12.78
CA ASN A 402 20.88 2.62 -11.90
C ASN A 402 21.18 1.36 -11.05
N PRO A 403 22.01 0.43 -11.55
CA PRO A 403 22.37 -0.80 -10.82
C PRO A 403 23.14 -0.59 -9.51
N ARG A 404 23.55 0.65 -9.20
CA ARG A 404 24.24 1.05 -7.96
C ARG A 404 23.33 1.75 -6.94
N ASP A 405 22.06 2.01 -7.26
CA ASP A 405 21.09 2.55 -6.31
C ASP A 405 20.78 1.53 -5.20
N PHE A 406 21.46 1.69 -4.05
CA PHE A 406 21.29 0.85 -2.89
C PHE A 406 19.93 1.07 -2.20
N GLU A 407 19.32 2.25 -2.30
CA GLU A 407 18.04 2.55 -1.65
C GLU A 407 16.89 1.81 -2.35
N ALA A 408 16.90 1.80 -3.69
CA ALA A 408 15.97 0.99 -4.47
C ALA A 408 16.11 -0.50 -4.13
N VAL A 409 17.34 -1.02 -3.99
CA VAL A 409 17.60 -2.43 -3.62
C VAL A 409 17.11 -2.76 -2.21
N VAL A 410 17.38 -1.89 -1.22
CA VAL A 410 16.88 -2.06 0.16
C VAL A 410 15.35 -2.07 0.20
N LEU A 411 14.70 -1.12 -0.48
CA LEU A 411 13.23 -1.04 -0.51
C LEU A 411 12.59 -2.21 -1.29
N LEU A 412 13.24 -2.67 -2.36
CA LEU A 412 12.83 -3.87 -3.10
C LEU A 412 12.94 -5.13 -2.23
N SER A 413 14.04 -5.27 -1.47
CA SER A 413 14.25 -6.37 -0.54
C SER A 413 13.17 -6.41 0.53
N ARG A 414 12.89 -5.27 1.17
CA ARG A 414 11.81 -5.12 2.16
C ARG A 414 10.44 -5.41 1.54
N SER A 415 10.18 -4.97 0.32
CA SER A 415 8.94 -5.26 -0.42
C SER A 415 8.76 -6.75 -0.72
N TYR A 416 9.82 -7.48 -1.05
CA TYR A 416 9.79 -8.93 -1.20
C TYR A 416 9.59 -9.66 0.13
N ILE A 417 10.30 -9.25 1.20
CA ILE A 417 10.13 -9.82 2.54
C ILE A 417 8.67 -9.69 3.01
N LYS A 418 8.04 -8.52 2.84
CA LYS A 418 6.61 -8.30 3.17
C LYS A 418 5.64 -9.09 2.27
N ARG A 419 6.12 -9.69 1.17
CA ARG A 419 5.38 -10.60 0.27
C ARG A 419 5.74 -12.08 0.48
N ASN A 420 6.48 -12.42 1.54
CA ASN A 420 7.03 -13.75 1.82
C ASN A 420 8.01 -14.29 0.75
N MET A 421 8.60 -13.41 -0.07
CA MET A 421 9.59 -13.72 -1.11
C MET A 421 11.02 -13.49 -0.59
N ALA A 422 11.33 -13.97 0.61
CA ALA A 422 12.60 -13.70 1.29
C ALA A 422 13.81 -14.29 0.56
N THR A 423 13.62 -15.40 -0.16
CA THR A 423 14.64 -16.04 -1.01
C THR A 423 15.10 -15.12 -2.14
N GLU A 424 14.16 -14.48 -2.84
CA GLU A 424 14.41 -13.56 -3.93
C GLU A 424 15.07 -12.27 -3.43
N ALA A 425 14.65 -11.79 -2.24
CA ALA A 425 15.31 -10.70 -1.53
C ALA A 425 16.79 -11.00 -1.25
N ARG A 426 17.06 -12.17 -0.67
CA ARG A 426 18.42 -12.65 -0.38
C ARG A 426 19.29 -12.76 -1.64
N HIS A 427 18.78 -13.37 -2.71
CA HIS A 427 19.54 -13.54 -3.96
C HIS A 427 19.90 -12.20 -4.61
N MET A 428 18.97 -11.25 -4.65
CA MET A 428 19.21 -9.90 -5.16
C MET A 428 20.24 -9.13 -4.32
N CYS A 429 20.11 -9.12 -2.99
CA CYS A 429 21.08 -8.44 -2.12
C CYS A 429 22.49 -9.03 -2.25
N LEU A 430 22.62 -10.37 -2.36
CA LEU A 430 23.90 -11.03 -2.63
C LEU A 430 24.49 -10.62 -3.98
N GLN A 431 23.67 -10.53 -5.04
CA GLN A 431 24.13 -10.06 -6.36
C GLN A 431 24.68 -8.64 -6.28
N PHE A 432 23.98 -7.72 -5.62
CA PHE A 432 24.42 -6.33 -5.46
C PHE A 432 25.72 -6.20 -4.65
N ILE A 433 25.87 -6.96 -3.57
CA ILE A 433 27.09 -6.95 -2.75
C ILE A 433 28.27 -7.53 -3.54
N ASN A 434 28.06 -8.58 -4.34
CA ASN A 434 29.11 -9.18 -5.16
C ASN A 434 29.57 -8.25 -6.30
N SER A 435 28.68 -7.43 -6.87
CA SER A 435 29.05 -6.42 -7.87
C SER A 435 29.64 -5.14 -7.29
N ASN A 436 29.49 -4.90 -5.98
CA ASN A 436 29.98 -3.71 -5.28
C ASN A 436 30.78 -4.12 -4.03
N PRO A 437 31.99 -4.71 -4.21
CA PRO A 437 32.77 -5.30 -3.11
C PRO A 437 33.37 -4.25 -2.15
N THR A 438 33.42 -2.98 -2.54
CA THR A 438 33.85 -1.88 -1.67
C THR A 438 32.87 -1.70 -0.51
N VAL A 439 33.41 -1.65 0.71
CA VAL A 439 32.62 -1.36 1.90
C VAL A 439 32.24 0.12 1.88
N SER A 440 30.95 0.39 1.95
CA SER A 440 30.36 1.73 1.95
C SER A 440 29.08 1.71 2.76
N TYR A 441 28.55 2.88 3.14
CA TYR A 441 27.23 2.98 3.78
C TYR A 441 26.14 2.22 2.98
N GLY A 442 26.11 2.39 1.65
CA GLY A 442 25.14 1.69 0.79
C GLY A 442 25.33 0.18 0.77
N THR A 443 26.57 -0.31 0.67
CA THR A 443 26.87 -1.75 0.73
C THR A 443 26.49 -2.34 2.10
N LEU A 444 26.64 -1.59 3.20
CA LEU A 444 26.26 -1.99 4.55
C LEU A 444 24.75 -1.94 4.77
N ALA A 445 24.04 -0.98 4.17
CA ALA A 445 22.57 -0.94 4.15
C ALA A 445 22.00 -2.16 3.39
N VAL A 446 22.60 -2.56 2.26
CA VAL A 446 22.20 -3.77 1.53
C VAL A 446 22.59 -5.05 2.28
N LYS A 447 23.73 -5.09 2.99
CA LYS A 447 24.05 -6.19 3.95
C LYS A 447 23.04 -6.27 5.11
N THR A 448 22.52 -5.13 5.56
CA THR A 448 21.46 -5.06 6.58
C THR A 448 20.15 -5.64 6.02
N ALA A 449 19.75 -5.25 4.80
CA ALA A 449 18.58 -5.83 4.13
C ALA A 449 18.75 -7.34 3.79
N LEU A 450 19.98 -7.80 3.53
CA LEU A 450 20.31 -9.22 3.40
C LEU A 450 20.11 -9.96 4.73
N ALA A 451 20.56 -9.39 5.85
CA ALA A 451 20.35 -9.95 7.18
C ALA A 451 18.86 -9.95 7.58
N GLU A 452 18.08 -8.93 7.20
CA GLU A 452 16.61 -8.91 7.29
C GLU A 452 15.98 -10.08 6.50
N ALA A 453 16.45 -10.36 5.27
CA ALA A 453 15.98 -11.49 4.46
C ALA A 453 16.31 -12.84 5.10
N TYR A 454 17.54 -13.05 5.59
CA TYR A 454 17.91 -14.27 6.34
C TYR A 454 17.10 -14.44 7.63
N LEU A 455 16.75 -13.33 8.30
CA LEU A 455 15.86 -13.37 9.46
C LEU A 455 14.45 -13.79 9.04
N ALA A 456 13.93 -13.29 7.92
CA ALA A 456 12.64 -13.73 7.36
C ALA A 456 12.64 -15.22 6.96
N GLU A 457 13.75 -15.76 6.45
CA GLU A 457 13.96 -17.21 6.20
C GLU A 457 14.12 -18.06 7.49
N GLY A 458 14.02 -17.46 8.68
CA GLY A 458 14.18 -18.16 9.96
C GLY A 458 15.64 -18.44 10.37
N GLN A 459 16.63 -17.99 9.60
CA GLN A 459 18.05 -18.21 9.87
C GLN A 459 18.62 -17.18 10.87
N GLY A 460 18.00 -17.11 12.06
CA GLY A 460 18.28 -16.08 13.07
C GLY A 460 19.75 -15.96 13.48
N LEU A 461 20.48 -17.07 13.58
CA LEU A 461 21.91 -17.04 13.92
C LEU A 461 22.77 -16.39 12.82
N ARG A 462 22.48 -16.64 11.54
CA ARG A 462 23.17 -15.99 10.41
C ARG A 462 22.81 -14.50 10.36
N ALA A 463 21.53 -14.17 10.50
CA ALA A 463 21.09 -12.78 10.56
C ALA A 463 21.83 -12.03 11.68
N LYS A 464 21.92 -12.61 12.88
CA LYS A 464 22.69 -12.07 14.02
C LYS A 464 24.15 -11.82 13.66
N THR A 465 24.87 -12.79 13.06
CA THR A 465 26.29 -12.58 12.71
C THR A 465 26.47 -11.46 11.68
N MET A 466 25.63 -11.38 10.66
CA MET A 466 25.70 -10.29 9.67
C MET A 466 25.36 -8.92 10.27
N PHE A 467 24.35 -8.80 11.14
CA PHE A 467 24.11 -7.53 11.84
C PHE A 467 25.30 -7.14 12.74
N GLN A 468 25.94 -8.11 13.42
CA GLN A 468 27.16 -7.86 14.19
C GLN A 468 28.36 -7.47 13.31
N GLU A 469 28.49 -8.04 12.12
CA GLU A 469 29.51 -7.64 11.13
C GLU A 469 29.29 -6.22 10.63
N VAL A 470 28.04 -5.85 10.31
CA VAL A 470 27.69 -4.46 9.96
C VAL A 470 28.03 -3.52 11.13
N LEU A 471 27.60 -3.82 12.36
CA LEU A 471 27.79 -2.93 13.52
C LEU A 471 29.22 -2.84 14.05
N ARG A 472 30.12 -3.74 13.64
CA ARG A 472 31.58 -3.62 13.90
C ARG A 472 32.27 -2.64 12.97
N ASP A 473 31.66 -2.37 11.82
CA ASP A 473 32.15 -1.38 10.87
C ASP A 473 31.89 0.05 11.39
N PRO A 474 32.82 1.01 11.22
CA PRO A 474 32.62 2.40 11.61
C PRO A 474 31.31 3.03 11.09
N TYR A 475 30.87 2.67 9.87
CA TYR A 475 29.59 3.12 9.30
C TYR A 475 28.37 2.42 9.89
N GLY A 476 28.52 1.19 10.39
CA GLY A 476 27.41 0.40 10.91
C GLY A 476 26.69 1.08 12.07
N GLY A 477 27.43 1.87 12.86
CA GLY A 477 26.87 2.69 13.93
C GLY A 477 25.80 3.68 13.45
N LEU A 478 25.84 4.10 12.19
CA LEU A 478 24.93 5.06 11.55
C LEU A 478 23.66 4.42 10.95
N ILE A 479 23.53 3.08 10.95
CA ILE A 479 22.40 2.33 10.38
C ILE A 479 21.49 1.83 11.52
N PRO A 480 20.38 2.52 11.86
CA PRO A 480 19.49 2.10 12.95
C PRO A 480 18.90 0.70 12.73
N GLU A 481 18.61 0.33 11.48
CA GLU A 481 18.04 -0.98 11.16
C GLU A 481 18.99 -2.14 11.44
N ALA A 482 20.31 -1.93 11.43
CA ALA A 482 21.28 -2.96 11.81
C ALA A 482 21.23 -3.24 13.32
N ARG A 483 21.10 -2.19 14.16
CA ARG A 483 20.91 -2.34 15.62
C ARG A 483 19.56 -2.96 15.96
N TYR A 484 18.49 -2.49 15.33
CA TYR A 484 17.15 -3.03 15.53
C TYR A 484 17.02 -4.48 15.03
N GLY A 485 17.62 -4.77 13.87
CA GLY A 485 17.72 -6.12 13.30
C GLY A 485 18.51 -7.08 14.18
N LEU A 486 19.61 -6.63 14.78
CA LEU A 486 20.35 -7.42 15.77
C LEU A 486 19.47 -7.75 16.98
N ALA A 487 18.80 -6.76 17.58
CA ALA A 487 17.91 -6.99 18.72
C ALA A 487 16.78 -7.98 18.38
N LYS A 488 16.22 -7.93 17.16
CA LYS A 488 15.26 -8.93 16.69
C LYS A 488 15.85 -10.33 16.48
N ALA A 489 17.06 -10.42 15.93
CA ALA A 489 17.75 -11.69 15.74
C ALA A 489 18.08 -12.34 17.10
N ASP A 490 18.50 -11.54 18.08
CA ASP A 490 18.69 -11.97 19.47
C ASP A 490 17.37 -12.35 20.15
N SER A 491 16.31 -11.55 19.99
CA SER A 491 14.97 -11.85 20.52
C SER A 491 14.46 -13.23 20.10
N ARG A 492 14.72 -13.64 18.84
CA ARG A 492 14.36 -14.98 18.33
C ARG A 492 15.25 -16.12 18.85
N LEU A 493 16.43 -15.82 19.40
CA LEU A 493 17.38 -16.81 19.91
C LEU A 493 17.35 -16.94 21.43
N THR A 494 17.12 -15.85 22.16
CA THR A 494 17.24 -15.78 23.63
C THR A 494 16.00 -15.22 24.34
N GLY A 495 15.01 -14.71 23.60
CA GLY A 495 13.79 -14.08 24.14
C GLY A 495 13.84 -12.55 24.06
N ALA A 496 12.67 -11.92 23.89
CA ALA A 496 12.55 -10.49 23.60
C ALA A 496 13.10 -9.56 24.71
N ASP A 497 12.84 -9.88 25.99
CA ASP A 497 13.16 -8.97 27.10
C ASP A 497 14.67 -8.69 27.24
N SER A 498 15.50 -9.71 27.03
CA SER A 498 16.97 -9.59 27.10
C SER A 498 17.54 -8.74 25.94
N ALA A 499 17.03 -8.96 24.74
CA ALA A 499 17.49 -8.25 23.55
C ALA A 499 17.05 -6.77 23.53
N ASN A 500 15.81 -6.50 23.95
CA ASN A 500 15.29 -5.14 24.06
C ASN A 500 16.02 -4.34 25.15
N ALA A 501 16.41 -4.98 26.27
CA ALA A 501 17.24 -4.34 27.29
C ALA A 501 18.63 -3.91 26.76
N GLN A 502 19.31 -4.78 26.01
CA GLN A 502 20.61 -4.45 25.40
C GLN A 502 20.53 -3.30 24.39
N LEU A 503 19.45 -3.25 23.59
CA LEU A 503 19.23 -2.15 22.63
C LEU A 503 19.03 -0.80 23.36
N LEU A 504 18.27 -0.81 24.46
CA LEU A 504 18.02 0.38 25.29
C LEU A 504 19.29 0.87 26.01
N GLU A 505 20.15 -0.03 26.48
CA GLU A 505 21.43 0.29 27.11
C GLU A 505 22.42 0.91 26.10
N GLN A 506 22.51 0.36 24.89
CA GLN A 506 23.33 0.92 23.80
C GLN A 506 22.87 2.31 23.34
N GLY A 507 21.59 2.65 23.53
CA GLY A 507 21.06 4.00 23.31
C GLY A 507 21.55 5.04 24.32
N MET A 508 22.07 4.62 25.47
CA MET A 508 22.52 5.50 26.56
C MET A 508 24.03 5.81 26.54
N ALA A 509 24.82 5.13 25.71
CA ALA A 509 26.28 5.15 25.75
C ALA A 509 26.89 6.38 25.04
N GLY A 510 26.68 7.59 25.59
CA GLY A 510 27.38 8.80 25.17
C GLY A 510 26.81 10.10 25.76
N MET A 511 27.67 11.03 26.16
CA MET A 511 27.25 12.41 26.44
C MET A 511 26.78 13.06 25.13
N GLY A 512 25.48 13.36 25.04
CA GLY A 512 24.86 13.86 23.81
C GLY A 512 24.44 12.74 22.85
N ALA A 513 23.60 11.81 23.33
CA ALA A 513 23.04 10.72 22.53
C ALA A 513 22.39 11.24 21.23
N ASP A 514 22.62 10.53 20.12
CA ASP A 514 22.06 10.86 18.81
C ASP A 514 20.52 10.69 18.85
N PHE A 515 19.80 11.78 19.10
CA PHE A 515 18.33 11.80 19.17
C PHE A 515 17.70 11.19 17.91
N ARG A 516 18.33 11.35 16.75
CA ARG A 516 17.96 10.73 15.48
C ARG A 516 18.02 9.21 15.53
N LEU A 517 19.05 8.61 16.15
CA LEU A 517 19.12 7.16 16.33
C LEU A 517 17.97 6.66 17.21
N LEU A 518 17.73 7.29 18.36
CA LEU A 518 16.62 6.91 19.26
C LEU A 518 15.25 7.08 18.57
N MET A 519 15.08 8.16 17.80
CA MET A 519 13.85 8.43 17.06
C MET A 519 13.61 7.36 15.98
N ASN A 520 14.64 7.04 15.19
CA ASN A 520 14.58 6.04 14.14
C ASN A 520 14.33 4.63 14.71
N LEU A 521 15.02 4.24 15.79
CA LEU A 521 14.74 2.97 16.49
C LEU A 521 13.30 2.92 17.02
N GLY A 522 12.80 4.03 17.59
CA GLY A 522 11.43 4.13 18.08
C GLY A 522 10.39 4.00 16.96
N GLN A 523 10.63 4.64 15.81
CA GLN A 523 9.79 4.52 14.63
C GLN A 523 9.81 3.11 14.02
N LEU A 524 10.99 2.47 13.92
CA LEU A 524 11.14 1.09 13.47
C LEU A 524 10.36 0.11 14.37
N ALA A 525 10.45 0.29 15.69
CA ALA A 525 9.69 -0.49 16.66
C ALA A 525 8.16 -0.30 16.50
N SER A 526 7.70 0.94 16.31
CA SER A 526 6.28 1.23 16.02
C SER A 526 5.82 0.61 14.69
N ALA A 527 6.63 0.69 13.64
CA ALA A 527 6.31 0.14 12.32
C ALA A 527 6.23 -1.41 12.30
N ASP A 528 6.88 -2.08 13.26
CA ASP A 528 6.78 -3.52 13.47
C ASP A 528 5.68 -3.94 14.46
N GLY A 529 5.09 -2.98 15.18
CA GLY A 529 4.09 -3.22 16.22
C GLY A 529 4.65 -3.48 17.64
N ASP A 530 5.97 -3.38 17.85
CA ASP A 530 6.56 -3.36 19.21
C ASP A 530 6.41 -1.96 19.83
N TYR A 531 5.16 -1.59 20.10
CA TYR A 531 4.81 -0.32 20.70
C TYR A 531 5.40 -0.17 22.12
N LYS A 532 5.68 -1.26 22.84
CA LYS A 532 6.29 -1.22 24.18
C LYS A 532 7.73 -0.71 24.11
N LEU A 533 8.55 -1.31 23.26
CA LEU A 533 9.92 -0.84 23.00
C LEU A 533 9.93 0.57 22.42
N SER A 534 9.02 0.86 21.48
CA SER A 534 8.86 2.18 20.89
C SER A 534 8.62 3.28 21.94
N ILE A 535 7.70 3.03 22.90
CA ILE A 535 7.45 3.94 24.03
C ILE A 535 8.69 4.09 24.92
N GLN A 536 9.45 3.03 25.18
CA GLN A 536 10.68 3.11 25.98
C GLN A 536 11.77 3.97 25.31
N LEU A 537 11.93 3.84 23.99
CA LEU A 537 12.87 4.66 23.20
C LEU A 537 12.45 6.13 23.17
N PHE A 538 11.17 6.43 22.93
CA PHE A 538 10.68 7.82 23.01
C PHE A 538 10.70 8.40 24.43
N ASN A 539 10.57 7.57 25.47
CA ASN A 539 10.79 7.99 26.86
C ASN A 539 12.23 8.44 27.12
N GLN A 540 13.22 7.81 26.48
CA GLN A 540 14.61 8.27 26.56
C GLN A 540 14.77 9.65 25.90
N ILE A 541 14.16 9.92 24.75
CA ILE A 541 14.19 11.26 24.14
C ILE A 541 13.57 12.31 25.09
N LEU A 542 12.38 12.00 25.62
CA LEU A 542 11.56 12.91 26.43
C LEU A 542 12.07 13.11 27.87
N SER A 543 13.08 12.36 28.33
CA SER A 543 13.76 12.65 29.59
C SER A 543 14.87 13.70 29.44
N TRP A 544 15.41 13.89 28.23
CA TRP A 544 16.42 14.91 27.91
C TRP A 544 15.79 16.18 27.32
N ASP A 545 14.89 16.05 26.36
CA ASP A 545 14.03 17.16 25.87
C ASP A 545 12.55 16.81 26.11
N PRO A 546 11.99 17.17 27.28
CA PRO A 546 10.58 16.97 27.57
C PRO A 546 9.62 17.70 26.62
N GLY A 547 10.09 18.70 25.86
CA GLY A 547 9.32 19.46 24.88
C GLY A 547 9.48 18.97 23.43
N ASN A 548 10.13 17.83 23.19
CA ASN A 548 10.34 17.34 21.83
C ASN A 548 9.02 16.92 21.17
N GLN A 549 8.49 17.76 20.27
CA GLN A 549 7.19 17.57 19.64
C GLN A 549 7.09 16.26 18.83
N ALA A 550 8.16 15.90 18.10
CA ALA A 550 8.20 14.70 17.28
C ALA A 550 8.14 13.41 18.14
N ALA A 551 8.86 13.39 19.26
CA ALA A 551 8.81 12.27 20.21
C ALA A 551 7.49 12.23 21.01
N LEU A 552 6.89 13.39 21.35
CA LEU A 552 5.57 13.45 21.99
C LEU A 552 4.48 12.83 21.10
N VAL A 553 4.39 13.25 19.82
CA VAL A 553 3.36 12.72 18.92
C VAL A 553 3.57 11.23 18.65
N SER A 554 4.81 10.79 18.41
CA SER A 554 5.13 9.40 18.09
C SER A 554 4.94 8.47 19.31
N ARG A 555 5.22 8.96 20.53
CA ARG A 555 4.89 8.22 21.77
C ARG A 555 3.38 8.15 22.00
N GLY A 556 2.65 9.23 21.74
CA GLY A 556 1.18 9.25 21.80
C GLY A 556 0.56 8.22 20.87
N GLU A 557 1.02 8.14 19.62
CA GLU A 557 0.58 7.15 18.63
C GLU A 557 0.91 5.71 19.05
N ALA A 558 2.12 5.45 19.54
CA ALA A 558 2.51 4.13 20.04
C ALA A 558 1.65 3.70 21.25
N LYS A 559 1.41 4.60 22.21
CA LYS A 559 0.51 4.37 23.36
C LYS A 559 -0.93 4.11 22.92
N ALA A 560 -1.46 4.89 21.98
CA ALA A 560 -2.79 4.70 21.42
C ALA A 560 -2.93 3.33 20.74
N SER A 561 -1.87 2.87 20.07
CA SER A 561 -1.82 1.60 19.33
C SER A 561 -1.78 0.37 20.24
N LEU A 562 -1.39 0.52 21.51
CA LEU A 562 -1.53 -0.54 22.53
C LEU A 562 -2.98 -0.81 22.93
N ARG A 563 -3.90 0.15 22.80
CA ARG A 563 -5.34 0.05 23.16
C ARG A 563 -5.64 -0.45 24.59
N ASP A 564 -4.68 -0.33 25.49
CA ASP A 564 -4.86 -0.45 26.95
C ASP A 564 -5.49 0.85 27.47
N GLU A 565 -6.46 0.78 28.39
CA GLU A 565 -7.19 1.97 28.89
C GLU A 565 -6.26 3.00 29.55
N GLY A 566 -5.30 2.55 30.36
CA GLY A 566 -4.32 3.41 31.01
C GLY A 566 -3.33 4.02 30.02
N MET A 567 -2.89 3.24 29.03
CA MET A 567 -2.03 3.75 27.95
C MET A 567 -2.77 4.71 27.04
N THR A 568 -4.05 4.48 26.76
CA THR A 568 -4.92 5.35 25.95
C THR A 568 -5.13 6.69 26.63
N GLN A 569 -5.40 6.70 27.94
CA GLN A 569 -5.45 7.94 28.71
C GLN A 569 -4.08 8.65 28.74
N SER A 570 -2.98 7.90 28.83
CA SER A 570 -1.62 8.47 28.76
C SER A 570 -1.26 9.01 27.37
N ALA A 571 -1.82 8.46 26.29
CA ALA A 571 -1.70 9.00 24.94
C ALA A 571 -2.41 10.35 24.82
N LEU A 572 -3.64 10.46 25.36
CA LEU A 572 -4.37 11.73 25.42
C LEU A 572 -3.60 12.80 26.21
N THR A 573 -2.90 12.44 27.29
CA THR A 573 -2.05 13.42 28.01
C THR A 573 -0.83 13.88 27.21
N ASP A 574 -0.25 13.01 26.37
CA ASP A 574 0.86 13.40 25.49
C ASP A 574 0.36 14.33 24.37
N PHE A 575 -0.80 14.02 23.77
CA PHE A 575 -1.41 14.87 22.75
C PHE A 575 -1.90 16.21 23.31
N ASP A 576 -2.52 16.27 24.50
CA ASP A 576 -2.90 17.55 25.14
C ASP A 576 -1.66 18.42 25.42
N ARG A 577 -0.57 17.81 25.90
CA ARG A 577 0.70 18.53 26.12
C ARG A 577 1.26 19.12 24.82
N LEU A 578 1.20 18.37 23.72
CA LEU A 578 1.63 18.83 22.41
C LEU A 578 0.70 19.91 21.84
N LEU A 579 -0.62 19.74 21.93
CA LEU A 579 -1.61 20.70 21.41
C LEU A 579 -1.61 22.04 22.18
N ARG A 580 -1.12 22.07 23.42
CA ARG A 580 -0.82 23.32 24.15
C ARG A 580 0.40 24.08 23.59
N GLN A 581 1.32 23.39 22.93
CA GLN A 581 2.51 23.96 22.30
C GLN A 581 2.25 24.32 20.82
N ALA A 582 1.56 23.44 20.11
CA ALA A 582 1.23 23.55 18.69
C ALA A 582 -0.27 23.25 18.47
N PRO A 583 -1.18 24.24 18.65
CA PRO A 583 -2.62 24.03 18.52
C PRO A 583 -3.07 23.57 17.12
N SER A 584 -2.27 23.85 16.10
CA SER A 584 -2.43 23.51 14.68
C SER A 584 -1.94 22.10 14.31
N ASN A 585 -1.44 21.31 15.28
CA ASN A 585 -0.84 20.00 15.01
C ASN A 585 -1.89 18.94 14.58
N ILE A 586 -2.10 18.81 13.27
CA ILE A 586 -3.07 17.88 12.67
C ILE A 586 -2.80 16.44 13.10
N ARG A 587 -1.52 16.02 13.14
CA ARG A 587 -1.14 14.66 13.53
C ARG A 587 -1.59 14.31 14.96
N ALA A 588 -1.37 15.22 15.92
CA ALA A 588 -1.84 15.07 17.29
C ALA A 588 -3.37 15.11 17.40
N ARG A 589 -4.05 16.01 16.66
CA ARG A 589 -5.52 16.08 16.62
C ARG A 589 -6.14 14.79 16.06
N LEU A 590 -5.55 14.20 15.02
CA LEU A 590 -5.97 12.89 14.51
C LEU A 590 -5.81 11.80 15.56
N GLY A 591 -4.70 11.79 16.29
CA GLY A 591 -4.50 10.88 17.43
C GLY A 591 -5.63 10.97 18.46
N VAL A 592 -6.00 12.19 18.86
CA VAL A 592 -7.13 12.45 19.76
C VAL A 592 -8.48 12.02 19.14
N ALA A 593 -8.73 12.35 17.88
CA ALA A 593 -9.98 12.01 17.20
C ALA A 593 -10.18 10.48 17.09
N ARG A 594 -9.13 9.76 16.66
CA ARG A 594 -9.11 8.30 16.53
C ARG A 594 -9.24 7.59 17.88
N ILE A 595 -8.62 8.11 18.94
CA ILE A 595 -8.83 7.59 20.31
C ILE A 595 -10.30 7.75 20.73
N ASN A 596 -10.90 8.94 20.56
CA ASN A 596 -12.30 9.15 20.92
C ASN A 596 -13.25 8.25 20.11
N ALA A 597 -13.01 8.10 18.80
CA ALA A 597 -13.77 7.18 17.95
C ALA A 597 -13.65 5.71 18.42
N ALA A 598 -12.44 5.26 18.80
CA ALA A 598 -12.21 3.92 19.35
C ALA A 598 -12.89 3.71 20.72
N MET A 599 -12.97 4.76 21.56
CA MET A 599 -13.75 4.78 22.81
C MET A 599 -15.27 4.94 22.58
N LYS A 600 -15.73 5.05 21.32
CA LYS A 600 -17.12 5.30 20.92
C LYS A 600 -17.68 6.67 21.34
N ASP A 601 -16.81 7.59 21.72
CA ASP A 601 -17.14 9.00 21.92
C ASP A 601 -17.12 9.72 20.56
N TYR A 602 -18.09 9.36 19.71
CA TYR A 602 -18.15 9.84 18.33
C TYR A 602 -18.38 11.36 18.25
N GLU A 603 -19.01 11.96 19.26
CA GLU A 603 -19.22 13.40 19.33
C GLU A 603 -17.89 14.14 19.52
N LYS A 604 -17.05 13.74 20.48
CA LYS A 604 -15.69 14.29 20.61
C LYS A 604 -14.79 13.97 19.42
N ALA A 605 -14.96 12.81 18.80
CA ALA A 605 -14.23 12.47 17.58
C ALA A 605 -14.56 13.46 16.44
N VAL A 606 -15.85 13.66 16.15
CA VAL A 606 -16.33 14.60 15.12
C VAL A 606 -15.85 16.03 15.41
N ILE A 607 -15.92 16.51 16.66
CA ILE A 607 -15.39 17.83 17.04
C ILE A 607 -13.90 17.96 16.70
N ASN A 608 -13.08 16.93 16.95
CA ASN A 608 -11.66 16.99 16.63
C ASN A 608 -11.38 16.91 15.12
N TYR A 609 -12.18 16.15 14.35
CA TYR A 609 -12.11 16.21 12.88
C TYR A 609 -12.53 17.58 12.35
N ASP A 610 -13.57 18.21 12.90
CA ASP A 610 -13.99 19.57 12.52
C ASP A 610 -12.91 20.61 12.82
N LEU A 611 -12.17 20.48 13.93
CA LEU A 611 -11.01 21.34 14.23
C LEU A 611 -9.84 21.12 13.26
N ILE A 612 -9.66 19.91 12.71
CA ILE A 612 -8.68 19.68 11.64
C ILE A 612 -9.15 20.35 10.35
N LEU A 613 -10.42 20.18 9.99
CA LEU A 613 -11.02 20.74 8.77
C LEU A 613 -11.20 22.26 8.79
N GLN A 614 -11.04 22.91 9.95
CA GLN A 614 -10.89 24.37 10.05
C GLN A 614 -9.51 24.86 9.58
N HIS A 615 -8.47 24.02 9.69
CA HIS A 615 -7.11 24.34 9.24
C HIS A 615 -6.84 23.82 7.82
N ASP A 616 -7.32 22.63 7.46
CA ASP A 616 -7.29 22.12 6.07
C ASP A 616 -8.67 21.56 5.69
N PRO A 617 -9.54 22.37 5.05
CA PRO A 617 -10.86 21.94 4.58
C PRO A 617 -10.82 20.85 3.49
N SER A 618 -9.65 20.56 2.92
CA SER A 618 -9.43 19.60 1.83
C SER A 618 -8.82 18.27 2.31
N TYR A 619 -8.59 18.11 3.61
CA TYR A 619 -7.90 16.95 4.18
C TYR A 619 -8.78 15.70 4.18
N SER A 620 -8.65 14.92 3.11
CA SER A 620 -9.50 13.76 2.78
C SER A 620 -9.58 12.73 3.91
N VAL A 621 -8.47 12.49 4.61
CA VAL A 621 -8.40 11.55 5.74
C VAL A 621 -9.36 11.98 6.86
N ALA A 622 -9.37 13.26 7.26
CA ALA A 622 -10.26 13.73 8.31
C ALA A 622 -11.73 13.78 7.86
N ILE A 623 -12.02 14.16 6.60
CA ILE A 623 -13.40 14.13 6.07
C ILE A 623 -13.93 12.68 6.09
N ARG A 624 -13.12 11.70 5.66
CA ARG A 624 -13.48 10.29 5.62
C ARG A 624 -13.68 9.68 7.01
N GLU A 625 -12.73 9.90 7.93
CA GLU A 625 -12.85 9.40 9.32
C GLU A 625 -14.00 10.07 10.08
N LYS A 626 -14.31 11.34 9.79
CA LYS A 626 -15.52 12.03 10.27
C LYS A 626 -16.79 11.38 9.75
N ALA A 627 -16.89 11.11 8.44
CA ALA A 627 -18.07 10.49 7.84
C ALA A 627 -18.33 9.09 8.44
N ARG A 628 -17.28 8.28 8.61
CA ARG A 628 -17.34 6.98 9.29
C ARG A 628 -17.80 7.10 10.75
N SER A 629 -17.26 8.07 11.50
CA SER A 629 -17.66 8.34 12.88
C SER A 629 -19.14 8.74 12.98
N GLN A 630 -19.65 9.54 12.03
CA GLN A 630 -21.07 9.90 11.94
C GLN A 630 -21.96 8.72 11.56
N THR A 631 -21.49 7.81 10.70
CA THR A 631 -22.18 6.55 10.40
C THR A 631 -22.32 5.69 11.67
N TRP A 632 -21.24 5.54 12.45
CA TRP A 632 -21.28 4.78 13.71
C TRP A 632 -22.11 5.46 14.81
N SER A 633 -22.20 6.79 14.82
CA SER A 633 -23.12 7.54 15.69
C SER A 633 -24.59 7.46 15.26
N GLN A 634 -24.94 6.63 14.28
CA GLN A 634 -26.28 6.48 13.69
C GLN A 634 -26.86 7.80 13.15
N ASN A 635 -26.01 8.67 12.59
CA ASN A 635 -26.43 9.91 11.93
C ASN A 635 -26.20 9.84 10.41
N PRO A 636 -27.01 9.07 9.65
CA PRO A 636 -26.78 8.81 8.23
C PRO A 636 -26.88 10.07 7.37
N ASN A 637 -27.71 11.05 7.75
CA ASN A 637 -27.85 12.30 7.00
C ASN A 637 -26.58 13.16 7.09
N ALA A 638 -25.98 13.26 8.27
CA ALA A 638 -24.69 13.95 8.44
C ALA A 638 -23.58 13.19 7.72
N ALA A 639 -23.52 11.86 7.87
CA ALA A 639 -22.53 11.02 7.19
C ALA A 639 -22.63 11.16 5.65
N ALA A 640 -23.82 11.08 5.07
CA ALA A 640 -24.04 11.26 3.64
C ALA A 640 -23.63 12.66 3.16
N SER A 641 -23.89 13.71 3.95
CA SER A 641 -23.41 15.06 3.63
C SER A 641 -21.88 15.18 3.69
N THR A 642 -21.22 14.48 4.62
CA THR A 642 -19.76 14.48 4.75
C THR A 642 -19.10 13.63 3.65
N TYR A 643 -19.67 12.49 3.25
CA TYR A 643 -19.23 11.76 2.05
C TYR A 643 -19.45 12.57 0.76
N ALA A 644 -20.55 13.32 0.66
CA ALA A 644 -20.76 14.26 -0.44
C ALA A 644 -19.79 15.45 -0.41
N GLN A 645 -19.31 15.86 0.77
CA GLN A 645 -18.21 16.81 0.90
C GLN A 645 -16.89 16.18 0.41
N LEU A 646 -16.57 14.95 0.83
CA LEU A 646 -15.35 14.23 0.41
C LEU A 646 -15.27 14.14 -1.11
N ALA A 647 -16.33 13.60 -1.75
CA ALA A 647 -16.45 13.53 -3.19
C ALA A 647 -16.32 14.91 -3.86
N LYS A 648 -16.89 15.97 -3.24
CA LYS A 648 -16.74 17.35 -3.73
C LYS A 648 -15.31 17.86 -3.58
N THR A 649 -14.62 17.68 -2.46
CA THR A 649 -13.24 18.17 -2.28
C THR A 649 -12.28 17.46 -3.22
N GLU A 650 -12.50 16.15 -3.44
CA GLU A 650 -11.78 15.34 -4.41
C GLU A 650 -12.11 15.81 -5.86
N SER A 651 -13.33 16.30 -6.10
CA SER A 651 -13.75 16.88 -7.40
C SER A 651 -13.57 18.41 -7.56
N PHE A 652 -13.21 19.19 -6.54
CA PHE A 652 -13.11 20.66 -6.65
C PHE A 652 -11.69 21.11 -6.98
N ASN A 653 -10.69 20.28 -6.66
CA ASN A 653 -9.35 20.36 -7.23
C ASN A 653 -9.33 20.09 -8.76
N ILE A 654 -10.47 19.74 -9.38
CA ILE A 654 -10.63 19.65 -10.84
C ILE A 654 -10.67 21.06 -11.48
N SER A 655 -11.21 22.06 -10.79
CA SER A 655 -11.40 23.41 -11.33
C SER A 655 -10.65 24.45 -10.50
N GLY A 656 -9.41 24.74 -10.91
CA GLY A 656 -8.66 25.88 -10.41
C GLY A 656 -9.31 27.20 -10.81
N THR A 657 -10.35 27.62 -10.11
CA THR A 657 -10.97 28.95 -10.26
C THR A 657 -11.18 29.62 -8.91
N GLY A 658 -10.09 30.20 -8.42
CA GLY A 658 -10.08 31.28 -7.44
C GLY A 658 -9.81 32.67 -8.03
N MET A 659 -9.80 32.84 -9.37
CA MET A 659 -9.87 34.12 -10.16
C MET A 659 -8.85 35.27 -9.84
N PRO A 660 -8.40 36.05 -10.85
CA PRO A 660 -7.74 35.64 -12.09
C PRO A 660 -6.55 36.58 -12.50
N SER A 661 -5.62 36.08 -13.32
CA SER A 661 -4.94 36.92 -14.32
C SER A 661 -4.88 36.17 -15.65
N ALA A 662 -5.14 36.86 -16.75
CA ALA A 662 -5.08 36.27 -18.08
C ALA A 662 -3.63 36.21 -18.58
N LEU A 663 -3.29 35.14 -19.32
CA LEU A 663 -1.93 34.72 -19.72
C LEU A 663 -1.15 34.14 -18.51
N ASP A 664 -0.77 32.86 -18.46
CA ASP A 664 -0.83 31.79 -19.47
C ASP A 664 -1.38 30.47 -18.90
N VAL A 665 -2.10 29.71 -19.72
CA VAL A 665 -2.77 28.46 -19.35
C VAL A 665 -2.23 27.30 -20.17
N GLU A 666 -1.17 26.66 -19.67
CA GLU A 666 -0.77 25.30 -20.05
C GLU A 666 -0.01 24.66 -18.89
N GLY A 667 -0.48 23.52 -18.35
CA GLY A 667 0.28 22.74 -17.36
C GLY A 667 -0.32 22.50 -15.96
N MET A 668 -1.63 22.67 -15.74
CA MET A 668 -2.28 22.22 -14.49
C MET A 668 -3.47 21.28 -14.71
N HIS A 669 -3.18 19.99 -14.80
CA HIS A 669 -4.16 18.93 -14.60
C HIS A 669 -3.62 17.89 -13.61
N LEU A 670 -4.44 17.50 -12.64
CA LEU A 670 -4.32 16.18 -12.01
C LEU A 670 -4.44 15.13 -13.12
N SER A 671 -3.56 14.14 -13.16
CA SER A 671 -3.65 13.08 -14.17
C SER A 671 -4.98 12.35 -14.03
N GLY A 672 -5.83 12.39 -15.05
CA GLY A 672 -7.25 11.98 -14.97
C GLY A 672 -7.52 10.54 -14.52
N SER A 673 -6.50 9.67 -14.48
CA SER A 673 -6.59 8.34 -13.88
C SER A 673 -6.73 8.37 -12.35
N ALA A 674 -5.97 9.22 -11.66
CA ALA A 674 -6.05 9.35 -10.19
C ALA A 674 -7.38 9.97 -9.74
N GLN A 675 -7.91 10.88 -10.55
CA GLN A 675 -9.23 11.52 -10.36
C GLN A 675 -10.35 10.47 -10.30
N ALA A 676 -10.43 9.61 -11.32
CA ALA A 676 -11.45 8.56 -11.40
C ALA A 676 -11.26 7.45 -10.35
N GLU A 677 -10.01 7.13 -9.98
CA GLU A 677 -9.67 6.16 -8.92
C GLU A 677 -10.27 6.59 -7.57
N ILE A 678 -10.12 7.87 -7.21
CA ILE A 678 -10.62 8.46 -5.97
C ILE A 678 -12.16 8.53 -5.95
N GLU A 679 -12.79 9.05 -7.00
CA GLU A 679 -14.26 9.16 -7.09
C GLU A 679 -14.94 7.79 -7.04
N ALA A 680 -14.32 6.77 -7.64
CA ALA A 680 -14.78 5.39 -7.54
C ALA A 680 -14.70 4.86 -6.11
N ILE A 681 -13.59 5.08 -5.39
CA ILE A 681 -13.41 4.69 -3.97
C ILE A 681 -14.51 5.30 -3.09
N THR A 682 -14.69 6.62 -3.14
CA THR A 682 -15.67 7.33 -2.30
C THR A 682 -17.11 6.89 -2.60
N SER A 683 -17.44 6.64 -3.88
CA SER A 683 -18.73 6.06 -4.29
C SER A 683 -18.92 4.61 -3.82
N LEU A 684 -17.87 3.77 -3.85
CA LEU A 684 -17.92 2.38 -3.37
C LEU A 684 -18.10 2.32 -1.85
N GLU A 685 -17.39 3.18 -1.10
CA GLU A 685 -17.53 3.26 0.36
C GLU A 685 -18.95 3.70 0.75
N GLN A 686 -19.50 4.76 0.14
CA GLN A 686 -20.88 5.18 0.44
C GLN A 686 -21.89 4.07 0.15
N ARG A 687 -21.88 3.48 -1.06
CA ARG A 687 -22.86 2.45 -1.45
C ARG A 687 -22.73 1.18 -0.59
N SER A 688 -21.52 0.78 -0.22
CA SER A 688 -21.32 -0.40 0.63
C SER A 688 -21.84 -0.17 2.05
N LYS A 689 -21.57 1.00 2.67
CA LYS A 689 -22.13 1.35 3.98
C LYS A 689 -23.66 1.44 3.94
N ASP A 690 -24.26 2.03 2.90
CA ASP A 690 -25.72 2.06 2.72
C ASP A 690 -26.33 0.65 2.61
N MET A 691 -25.70 -0.26 1.86
CA MET A 691 -26.16 -1.65 1.76
C MET A 691 -26.06 -2.39 3.11
N LEU A 692 -24.99 -2.18 3.87
CA LEU A 692 -24.80 -2.76 5.20
C LEU A 692 -25.82 -2.25 6.22
N LEU A 693 -26.10 -0.95 6.24
CA LEU A 693 -27.13 -0.35 7.11
C LEU A 693 -28.52 -0.93 6.84
N ASN A 694 -28.84 -1.18 5.56
CA ASN A 694 -30.09 -1.83 5.14
C ASN A 694 -30.05 -3.37 5.21
N ARG A 695 -28.99 -3.97 5.76
CA ARG A 695 -28.76 -5.43 5.89
C ARG A 695 -28.73 -6.20 4.56
N PHE A 696 -28.44 -5.54 3.45
CA PHE A 696 -28.29 -6.18 2.13
C PHE A 696 -26.88 -6.77 1.94
N TYR A 697 -26.50 -7.72 2.78
CA TYR A 697 -25.12 -8.23 2.85
C TYR A 697 -24.61 -8.83 1.52
N TYR A 698 -25.42 -9.64 0.83
CA TYR A 698 -25.06 -10.15 -0.51
C TYR A 698 -24.75 -9.05 -1.53
N LYS A 699 -25.43 -7.89 -1.45
CA LYS A 699 -25.18 -6.74 -2.34
C LYS A 699 -23.98 -5.91 -1.91
N SER A 700 -23.61 -5.91 -0.62
CA SER A 700 -22.43 -5.20 -0.14
C SER A 700 -21.12 -5.92 -0.47
N ILE A 701 -21.10 -7.26 -0.46
CA ILE A 701 -19.89 -8.08 -0.74
C ILE A 701 -19.13 -7.65 -2.01
N PRO A 702 -19.72 -7.53 -3.22
CA PRO A 702 -18.96 -7.13 -4.40
C PRO A 702 -18.43 -5.69 -4.30
N LEU A 703 -19.19 -4.76 -3.70
CA LEU A 703 -18.75 -3.37 -3.49
C LEU A 703 -17.56 -3.29 -2.53
N LEU A 704 -17.61 -4.06 -1.44
CA LEU A 704 -16.55 -4.15 -0.44
C LEU A 704 -15.29 -4.83 -1.02
N ARG A 705 -15.44 -5.86 -1.86
CA ARG A 705 -14.31 -6.46 -2.59
C ARG A 705 -13.62 -5.45 -3.50
N SER A 706 -14.37 -4.72 -4.33
CA SER A 706 -13.79 -3.66 -5.18
C SER A 706 -13.14 -2.55 -4.35
N LEU A 707 -13.73 -2.16 -3.21
CA LEU A 707 -13.14 -1.18 -2.30
C LEU A 707 -11.80 -1.65 -1.69
N ILE A 708 -11.68 -2.94 -1.34
CA ILE A 708 -10.43 -3.54 -0.84
C ILE A 708 -9.41 -3.75 -1.96
N GLU A 709 -9.84 -3.99 -3.20
CA GLU A 709 -8.96 -4.04 -4.36
C GLU A 709 -8.33 -2.67 -4.65
N THR A 710 -9.11 -1.58 -4.51
CA THR A 710 -8.61 -0.20 -4.63
C THR A 710 -7.83 0.29 -3.40
N GLU A 711 -8.24 -0.10 -2.19
CA GLU A 711 -7.58 0.24 -0.92
C GLU A 711 -7.24 -1.02 -0.09
N PRO A 712 -6.15 -1.74 -0.42
CA PRO A 712 -5.80 -3.01 0.28
C PRO A 712 -5.55 -2.86 1.78
N SER A 713 -5.22 -1.65 2.23
CA SER A 713 -4.97 -1.27 3.63
C SER A 713 -6.24 -0.87 4.40
N ASN A 714 -7.41 -0.77 3.76
CA ASN A 714 -8.66 -0.36 4.39
C ASN A 714 -9.20 -1.46 5.32
N GLN A 715 -8.76 -1.40 6.58
CA GLN A 715 -9.11 -2.35 7.64
C GLN A 715 -10.62 -2.45 7.89
N GLU A 716 -11.35 -1.32 7.78
CA GLU A 716 -12.80 -1.30 7.94
C GLU A 716 -13.52 -2.01 6.80
N ALA A 717 -13.18 -1.71 5.54
CA ALA A 717 -13.79 -2.39 4.39
C ALA A 717 -13.56 -3.91 4.46
N ARG A 718 -12.37 -4.33 4.89
CA ARG A 718 -12.00 -5.73 5.12
C ARG A 718 -12.76 -6.37 6.29
N PHE A 719 -12.96 -5.65 7.39
CA PHE A 719 -13.80 -6.10 8.51
C PHE A 719 -15.27 -6.21 8.11
N ASP A 720 -15.80 -5.19 7.43
CA ASP A 720 -17.17 -5.14 6.93
C ASP A 720 -17.44 -6.25 5.90
N LEU A 721 -16.45 -6.58 5.05
CA LEU A 721 -16.53 -7.74 4.14
C LEU A 721 -16.59 -9.05 4.94
N ALA A 722 -15.74 -9.22 5.95
CA ALA A 722 -15.76 -10.42 6.79
C ALA A 722 -17.07 -10.55 7.59
N GLN A 723 -17.66 -9.44 8.05
CA GLN A 723 -18.99 -9.42 8.67
C GLN A 723 -20.09 -9.75 7.68
N ALA A 724 -20.07 -9.18 6.47
CA ALA A 724 -21.05 -9.50 5.42
C ALA A 724 -20.99 -10.99 5.04
N LEU A 725 -19.79 -11.54 4.82
CA LEU A 725 -19.58 -12.97 4.56
C LEU A 725 -20.13 -13.84 5.71
N SER A 726 -19.77 -13.52 6.95
CA SER A 726 -20.24 -14.23 8.17
C SER A 726 -21.77 -14.17 8.34
N ASN A 727 -22.40 -13.06 7.93
CA ASN A 727 -23.86 -12.95 7.96
C ASN A 727 -24.55 -13.78 6.88
N THR A 728 -23.94 -13.87 5.68
CA THR A 728 -24.42 -14.69 4.55
C THR A 728 -24.05 -16.18 4.62
N GLY A 729 -23.68 -16.70 5.80
CA GLY A 729 -23.29 -18.11 6.00
C GLY A 729 -21.89 -18.50 5.52
N GLN A 730 -21.21 -17.64 4.73
CA GLN A 730 -19.88 -17.87 4.14
C GLN A 730 -18.73 -17.78 5.16
N THR A 731 -18.81 -18.60 6.21
CA THR A 731 -17.97 -18.57 7.41
C THR A 731 -16.49 -18.81 7.13
N THR A 732 -16.15 -19.75 6.25
CA THR A 732 -14.77 -20.08 5.86
C THR A 732 -14.10 -18.90 5.16
N LEU A 733 -14.86 -18.19 4.31
CA LEU A 733 -14.39 -16.96 3.67
C LEU A 733 -14.29 -15.81 4.66
N ALA A 734 -15.23 -15.70 5.61
CA ALA A 734 -15.18 -14.71 6.68
C ALA A 734 -13.94 -14.89 7.57
N ILE A 735 -13.64 -16.13 7.99
CA ILE A 735 -12.43 -16.52 8.73
C ILE A 735 -11.18 -16.04 8.00
N ASN A 736 -11.07 -16.36 6.71
CA ASN A 736 -9.92 -15.96 5.88
C ASN A 736 -9.76 -14.42 5.79
N GLU A 737 -10.86 -13.67 5.66
CA GLU A 737 -10.79 -12.20 5.65
C GLU A 737 -10.46 -11.61 7.04
N TYR A 738 -10.93 -12.20 8.14
CA TYR A 738 -10.51 -11.84 9.51
C TYR A 738 -9.03 -12.18 9.78
N GLU A 739 -8.53 -13.32 9.31
CA GLU A 739 -7.12 -13.71 9.45
C GLU A 739 -6.21 -12.75 8.69
N LYS A 740 -6.54 -12.41 7.44
CA LYS A 740 -5.84 -11.37 6.67
C LYS A 740 -5.89 -10.00 7.38
N LEU A 741 -7.01 -9.66 8.00
CA LEU A 741 -7.15 -8.42 8.78
C LEU A 741 -6.27 -8.44 10.04
N LEU A 742 -6.14 -9.58 10.72
CA LEU A 742 -5.28 -9.75 11.89
C LEU A 742 -3.79 -9.85 11.51
N GLN A 743 -3.44 -10.33 10.32
CA GLN A 743 -2.09 -10.16 9.75
C GLN A 743 -1.75 -8.68 9.49
N ILE A 744 -2.76 -7.88 9.13
CA ILE A 744 -2.62 -6.43 8.92
C ILE A 744 -2.53 -5.66 10.25
N ASN A 745 -3.32 -6.07 11.25
CA ASN A 745 -3.44 -5.49 12.58
C ASN A 745 -3.73 -6.58 13.63
N PRO A 746 -2.69 -7.16 14.27
CA PRO A 746 -2.85 -8.25 15.24
C PRO A 746 -3.70 -7.88 16.47
N ASN A 747 -3.84 -6.59 16.78
CA ASN A 747 -4.56 -6.08 17.95
C ASN A 747 -6.02 -5.70 17.64
N HIS A 748 -6.56 -6.06 16.47
CA HIS A 748 -7.96 -5.79 16.12
C HIS A 748 -8.92 -6.70 16.89
N ARG A 749 -9.26 -6.28 18.12
CA ARG A 749 -10.07 -7.04 19.10
C ARG A 749 -11.37 -7.60 18.51
N GLU A 750 -12.10 -6.80 17.74
CA GLU A 750 -13.38 -7.17 17.12
C GLU A 750 -13.19 -8.27 16.07
N ALA A 751 -12.13 -8.19 15.26
CA ALA A 751 -11.76 -9.20 14.28
C ALA A 751 -11.32 -10.49 14.97
N GLY A 752 -10.52 -10.42 16.04
CA GLY A 752 -10.13 -11.59 16.85
C GLY A 752 -11.32 -12.29 17.51
N MET A 753 -12.25 -11.50 18.08
CA MET A 753 -13.51 -12.02 18.66
C MET A 753 -14.47 -12.57 17.60
N ALA A 754 -14.51 -11.99 16.40
CA ALA A 754 -15.32 -12.51 15.31
C ALA A 754 -14.71 -13.78 14.71
N LEU A 755 -13.39 -13.82 14.50
CA LEU A 755 -12.64 -14.99 14.08
C LEU A 755 -12.86 -16.16 15.04
N SER A 756 -12.65 -15.96 16.35
CA SER A 756 -12.84 -17.01 17.35
C SER A 756 -14.27 -17.55 17.40
N ARG A 757 -15.29 -16.69 17.21
CA ARG A 757 -16.68 -17.14 17.07
C ARG A 757 -16.91 -17.97 15.82
N ASN A 758 -16.50 -17.48 14.65
CA ASN A 758 -16.66 -18.20 13.37
C ASN A 758 -15.89 -19.54 13.38
N GLN A 759 -14.70 -19.59 13.99
CA GLN A 759 -13.95 -20.84 14.20
C GLN A 759 -14.68 -21.80 15.16
N HIS A 760 -15.37 -21.29 16.19
CA HIS A 760 -16.18 -22.10 17.09
C HIS A 760 -17.43 -22.67 16.41
N ASP A 761 -18.06 -21.91 15.51
CA ASP A 761 -19.22 -22.37 14.73
C ASP A 761 -18.86 -23.54 13.78
N LEU A 762 -17.59 -23.61 13.36
CA LEU A 762 -16.98 -24.72 12.60
C LEU A 762 -16.41 -25.86 13.47
N LEU A 763 -16.74 -25.94 14.76
CA LEU A 763 -16.44 -27.14 15.56
C LEU A 763 -17.52 -28.22 15.39
N PRO A 764 -17.16 -29.52 15.57
CA PRO A 764 -18.12 -30.60 15.74
C PRO A 764 -19.12 -30.31 16.87
N ARG A 765 -20.42 -30.41 16.58
CA ARG A 765 -21.49 -30.32 17.58
C ARG A 765 -21.91 -31.74 17.97
N PHE A 766 -21.92 -32.09 19.26
CA PHE A 766 -22.40 -33.38 19.75
C PHE A 766 -23.81 -33.25 20.31
N HIS A 767 -24.67 -34.24 20.06
CA HIS A 767 -26.04 -34.29 20.56
C HIS A 767 -26.41 -35.68 21.06
N SER A 768 -27.21 -35.71 22.12
CA SER A 768 -27.91 -36.90 22.58
C SER A 768 -29.39 -36.59 22.76
N SER A 769 -30.24 -37.55 22.43
CA SER A 769 -31.68 -37.45 22.65
C SER A 769 -32.24 -38.78 23.14
N LEU A 770 -33.26 -38.71 23.98
CA LEU A 770 -34.11 -39.84 24.34
C LEU A 770 -35.53 -39.44 23.97
N GLU A 771 -36.10 -40.13 23.01
CA GLU A 771 -37.46 -39.95 22.54
C GLU A 771 -38.29 -41.18 22.93
N SER A 772 -39.52 -40.96 23.39
CA SER A 772 -40.45 -42.04 23.68
C SER A 772 -41.84 -41.63 23.20
N ILE A 773 -42.41 -42.44 22.32
CA ILE A 773 -43.70 -42.17 21.68
C ILE A 773 -44.56 -43.42 21.85
N ASN A 774 -45.72 -43.26 22.49
CA ASN A 774 -46.78 -44.26 22.48
C ASN A 774 -47.81 -43.86 21.42
N GLN A 775 -48.06 -44.74 20.46
CA GLN A 775 -49.10 -44.59 19.45
C GLN A 775 -50.21 -45.60 19.71
N ASP A 776 -51.42 -45.10 19.99
CA ASP A 776 -52.62 -45.91 20.16
C ASP A 776 -53.48 -45.80 18.88
N SER A 777 -53.70 -46.93 18.20
CA SER A 777 -54.59 -46.95 17.03
C SER A 777 -56.05 -47.07 17.46
N THR A 778 -56.84 -46.02 17.25
CA THR A 778 -58.31 -46.09 17.34
C THR A 778 -58.88 -46.37 15.95
N GLY A 779 -59.14 -47.65 15.67
CA GLY A 779 -59.84 -48.06 14.45
C GLY A 779 -61.26 -47.48 14.41
N TYR A 780 -61.67 -46.93 13.26
CA TYR A 780 -63.01 -46.35 13.08
C TYR A 780 -64.11 -47.43 12.96
N ASP A 781 -63.74 -48.69 12.76
CA ASP A 781 -64.63 -49.85 12.81
C ASP A 781 -64.56 -50.53 14.18
N GLN A 782 -65.39 -50.07 15.12
CA GLN A 782 -65.73 -50.85 16.31
C GLN A 782 -66.78 -51.91 15.94
N ASP A 783 -66.32 -53.10 15.52
CA ASP A 783 -67.17 -54.29 15.54
C ASP A 783 -67.50 -54.62 17.01
N PRO A 784 -68.78 -54.58 17.45
CA PRO A 784 -69.15 -54.85 18.83
C PRO A 784 -68.85 -56.29 19.30
N SER A 785 -68.50 -57.19 18.38
CA SER A 785 -68.13 -58.57 18.68
C SER A 785 -66.63 -58.78 18.99
N ASN A 786 -65.77 -57.76 18.78
CA ASN A 786 -64.34 -57.84 19.10
C ASN A 786 -63.84 -56.58 19.84
N PRO A 787 -63.84 -56.56 21.19
CA PRO A 787 -63.43 -55.39 21.99
C PRO A 787 -61.96 -54.96 21.87
N ASN A 788 -61.09 -55.80 21.27
CA ASN A 788 -59.63 -55.65 21.32
C ASN A 788 -59.00 -55.31 19.96
N SER A 789 -59.68 -54.54 19.10
CA SER A 789 -59.11 -54.09 17.80
C SER A 789 -58.09 -52.94 17.91
N GLY A 790 -57.90 -52.38 19.10
CA GLY A 790 -56.90 -51.34 19.36
C GLY A 790 -55.50 -51.93 19.50
N SER A 791 -54.65 -51.75 18.50
CA SER A 791 -53.21 -51.91 18.68
C SER A 791 -52.59 -50.68 19.32
N SER A 792 -51.65 -50.87 20.24
CA SER A 792 -50.80 -49.80 20.74
C SER A 792 -49.34 -50.17 20.53
N LEU A 793 -48.49 -49.18 20.24
CA LEU A 793 -47.07 -49.35 20.02
C LEU A 793 -46.31 -48.34 20.86
N SER A 794 -45.52 -48.84 21.80
CA SER A 794 -44.58 -48.03 22.57
C SER A 794 -43.21 -48.07 21.90
N THR A 795 -42.73 -46.90 21.49
CA THR A 795 -41.41 -46.74 20.88
C THR A 795 -40.51 -45.99 21.85
N THR A 796 -39.26 -46.43 22.00
CA THR A 796 -38.21 -45.70 22.73
C THR A 796 -36.97 -45.64 21.88
N ARG A 797 -36.48 -44.43 21.58
CA ARG A 797 -35.32 -44.17 20.74
C ARG A 797 -34.29 -43.38 21.53
N LEU A 798 -33.17 -44.03 21.87
CA LEU A 798 -31.98 -43.37 22.39
C LEU A 798 -31.03 -43.06 21.23
N SER A 799 -30.79 -41.79 20.95
CA SER A 799 -29.90 -41.34 19.88
C SER A 799 -28.65 -40.67 20.43
N LEU A 800 -27.49 -41.02 19.89
CA LEU A 800 -26.19 -40.39 20.11
C LEU A 800 -25.63 -39.98 18.76
N GLY A 801 -25.31 -38.70 18.58
CA GLY A 801 -24.81 -38.23 17.29
C GLY A 801 -23.86 -37.04 17.37
N THR A 802 -23.24 -36.78 16.23
CA THR A 802 -22.34 -35.65 16.00
C THR A 802 -22.65 -35.00 14.66
N SER A 803 -22.52 -33.68 14.59
CA SER A 803 -22.68 -32.87 13.40
C SER A 803 -21.35 -32.20 13.07
N LEU A 804 -20.65 -32.81 12.11
CA LEU A 804 -19.36 -32.41 11.59
C LEU A 804 -19.57 -31.36 10.48
N PRO A 805 -18.94 -30.18 10.52
CA PRO A 805 -18.97 -29.26 9.40
C PRO A 805 -18.11 -29.81 8.25
N LEU A 806 -18.60 -29.72 7.02
CA LEU A 806 -17.86 -30.10 5.80
C LEU A 806 -17.28 -28.89 5.05
N GLY A 807 -17.82 -27.70 5.31
CA GLY A 807 -17.41 -26.45 4.70
C GLY A 807 -17.85 -25.28 5.59
N ASP A 808 -18.84 -24.53 5.12
CA ASP A 808 -19.44 -23.43 5.87
C ASP A 808 -20.42 -23.91 6.98
N VAL A 809 -20.87 -23.01 7.85
CA VAL A 809 -21.66 -23.36 9.07
C VAL A 809 -22.94 -24.11 8.75
N ASP A 810 -23.53 -23.78 7.60
CA ASP A 810 -24.77 -24.33 7.08
C ASP A 810 -24.59 -25.73 6.44
N GLU A 811 -23.35 -26.15 6.16
CA GLU A 811 -23.00 -27.40 5.47
C GLU A 811 -22.50 -28.47 6.45
N ARG A 812 -23.39 -29.32 6.95
CA ARG A 812 -23.05 -30.28 8.02
C ARG A 812 -23.38 -31.72 7.69
N LEU A 813 -22.45 -32.61 8.03
CA LEU A 813 -22.59 -34.06 8.05
C LEU A 813 -22.99 -34.51 9.47
N HIS A 814 -24.21 -34.98 9.59
CA HIS A 814 -24.78 -35.60 10.78
C HIS A 814 -24.49 -37.10 10.77
N LEU A 815 -23.84 -37.59 11.82
CA LEU A 815 -23.64 -39.01 12.06
C LEU A 815 -24.37 -39.35 13.36
N THR A 816 -25.42 -40.17 13.28
CA THR A 816 -26.24 -40.52 14.45
C THR A 816 -26.37 -42.03 14.56
N TYR A 817 -26.01 -42.58 15.71
CA TYR A 817 -26.39 -43.92 16.10
C TYR A 817 -27.61 -43.84 17.01
N SER A 818 -28.66 -44.59 16.68
CA SER A 818 -29.88 -44.67 17.46
C SER A 818 -30.17 -46.12 17.82
N LYS A 819 -30.37 -46.40 19.10
CA LYS A 819 -31.00 -47.64 19.55
C LYS A 819 -32.51 -47.42 19.64
N LEU A 820 -33.27 -48.23 18.92
CA LEU A 820 -34.72 -48.23 18.90
C LEU A 820 -35.23 -49.51 19.56
N ASP A 821 -36.01 -49.37 20.62
CA ASP A 821 -36.73 -50.46 21.28
C ASP A 821 -38.25 -50.26 21.04
N LEU A 822 -38.91 -51.27 20.47
CA LEU A 822 -40.33 -51.30 20.11
C LEU A 822 -41.05 -52.35 20.96
N SER A 823 -42.03 -51.92 21.74
CA SER A 823 -42.86 -52.78 22.59
C SER A 823 -44.33 -52.70 22.16
N PRO A 824 -44.99 -53.83 21.80
CA PRO A 824 -46.44 -53.83 21.60
C PRO A 824 -47.15 -53.55 22.93
N GLY A 825 -48.19 -52.71 22.87
CA GLY A 825 -49.00 -52.33 24.02
C GLY A 825 -50.26 -53.20 24.19
N PHE A 826 -50.86 -53.12 25.39
CA PHE A 826 -51.71 -54.17 25.94
C PHE A 826 -53.09 -54.34 25.27
N GLY A 827 -53.42 -55.59 24.98
CA GLY A 827 -54.77 -56.16 25.02
C GLY A 827 -54.71 -57.52 25.76
N GLU A 828 -55.70 -57.83 26.60
CA GLU A 828 -55.63 -58.97 27.56
C GLU A 828 -55.60 -60.37 26.88
N ILE A 829 -54.41 -60.90 26.55
CA ILE A 829 -54.22 -62.29 26.11
C ILE A 829 -53.03 -62.92 26.88
N PRO A 830 -53.26 -63.82 27.87
CA PRO A 830 -52.20 -64.27 28.80
C PRO A 830 -51.15 -65.28 28.29
N GLU A 831 -51.15 -65.70 27.02
CA GLU A 831 -50.42 -66.92 26.59
C GLU A 831 -49.52 -66.79 25.34
N VAL A 832 -49.04 -65.58 25.01
CA VAL A 832 -48.00 -65.43 23.95
C VAL A 832 -46.79 -64.66 24.50
N ASN A 833 -45.63 -65.31 24.51
CA ASN A 833 -44.34 -64.61 24.62
C ASN A 833 -44.15 -63.78 23.34
N GLN A 834 -44.52 -62.50 23.38
CA GLN A 834 -44.20 -61.55 22.32
C GLN A 834 -42.93 -60.80 22.73
N GLU A 835 -41.82 -61.16 22.11
CA GLU A 835 -40.53 -60.51 22.33
C GLU A 835 -40.56 -59.10 21.71
N GLY A 836 -40.11 -58.09 22.46
CA GLY A 836 -40.01 -56.72 21.96
C GLY A 836 -38.90 -56.59 20.93
N TYR A 837 -39.15 -55.85 19.84
CA TYR A 837 -38.16 -55.68 18.79
C TYR A 837 -37.14 -54.62 19.20
N SER A 838 -35.86 -54.98 19.24
CA SER A 838 -34.77 -54.02 19.36
C SER A 838 -34.02 -53.91 18.03
N GLY A 839 -33.65 -52.68 17.69
CA GLY A 839 -33.00 -52.31 16.44
C GLY A 839 -31.90 -51.29 16.63
N ASN A 840 -30.84 -51.42 15.82
CA ASN A 840 -29.78 -50.44 15.68
C ASN A 840 -29.98 -49.69 14.36
N ILE A 841 -30.04 -48.37 14.43
CA ILE A 841 -30.14 -47.48 13.27
C ILE A 841 -28.87 -46.63 13.23
N PHE A 842 -28.16 -46.63 12.10
CA PHE A 842 -27.05 -45.71 11.86
C PHE A 842 -27.39 -44.77 10.71
N THR A 843 -27.54 -43.48 11.03
CA THR A 843 -27.89 -42.42 10.09
C THR A 843 -26.66 -41.61 9.72
N ILE A 844 -26.38 -41.53 8.42
CA ILE A 844 -25.48 -40.55 7.80
C ILE A 844 -26.35 -39.53 7.07
N GLY A 845 -26.56 -38.37 7.67
CA GLY A 845 -27.27 -37.24 7.08
C GLY A 845 -26.31 -36.16 6.59
N TYR A 846 -26.52 -35.62 5.41
CA TYR A 846 -25.97 -34.32 5.01
C TYR A 846 -27.13 -33.34 4.83
N LYS A 847 -26.93 -32.10 5.29
CA LYS A 847 -27.88 -31.02 5.04
C LYS A 847 -27.14 -29.71 4.86
N ASN A 848 -27.47 -28.99 3.79
CA ASN A 848 -27.07 -27.60 3.58
C ASN A 848 -28.24 -26.67 3.95
N THR A 849 -28.34 -26.27 5.23
CA THR A 849 -29.46 -25.43 5.71
C THR A 849 -28.93 -24.07 6.16
N PRO A 850 -29.27 -22.96 5.47
CA PRO A 850 -28.95 -21.63 5.98
C PRO A 850 -29.62 -21.39 7.34
N GLU A 851 -28.85 -21.31 8.42
CA GLU A 851 -29.35 -21.08 9.79
C GLU A 851 -30.01 -19.70 9.94
N ARG A 852 -29.81 -18.77 8.98
CA ARG A 852 -30.27 -17.38 9.05
C ARG A 852 -31.32 -17.04 7.99
N ASN A 853 -32.50 -16.63 8.46
CA ASN A 853 -33.57 -16.10 7.61
C ASN A 853 -33.28 -14.66 7.16
N GLU A 854 -32.67 -14.50 5.99
CA GLU A 854 -32.71 -13.24 5.23
C GLU A 854 -33.93 -13.23 4.30
N GLN A 855 -34.59 -12.07 4.18
CA GLN A 855 -35.78 -11.90 3.33
C GLN A 855 -35.37 -11.68 1.87
N GLY A 856 -35.97 -12.43 0.95
CA GLY A 856 -35.78 -12.23 -0.49
C GLY A 856 -34.44 -12.76 -1.02
N ALA A 857 -33.95 -13.86 -0.45
CA ALA A 857 -32.81 -14.61 -0.96
C ALA A 857 -33.28 -15.93 -1.60
N ASN A 858 -32.75 -16.26 -2.78
CA ASN A 858 -32.93 -17.58 -3.38
C ASN A 858 -32.14 -18.62 -2.57
N ARG A 859 -32.83 -19.67 -2.10
CA ARG A 859 -32.26 -20.72 -1.24
C ARG A 859 -32.12 -22.01 -2.03
N PHE A 860 -30.99 -22.68 -1.89
CA PHE A 860 -30.75 -24.02 -2.43
C PHE A 860 -30.40 -24.95 -1.26
N LEU A 861 -31.30 -25.86 -0.94
CA LEU A 861 -31.17 -26.84 0.14
C LEU A 861 -30.96 -28.22 -0.49
N LEU A 862 -29.77 -28.77 -0.29
CA LEU A 862 -29.49 -30.18 -0.55
C LEU A 862 -29.58 -30.94 0.77
N HIS A 863 -30.36 -32.02 0.80
CA HIS A 863 -30.40 -32.94 1.94
C HIS A 863 -30.25 -34.39 1.47
N SER A 864 -29.56 -35.21 2.26
CA SER A 864 -29.42 -36.64 1.99
C SER A 864 -29.19 -37.42 3.27
N ASN A 865 -30.15 -38.25 3.66
CA ASN A 865 -30.04 -39.20 4.76
C ASN A 865 -29.86 -40.61 4.21
N LEU A 866 -28.85 -41.32 4.69
CA LEU A 866 -28.64 -42.74 4.47
C LEU A 866 -28.71 -43.44 5.83
N ASN A 867 -29.63 -44.39 5.95
CA ASN A 867 -29.90 -45.14 7.15
C ASN A 867 -29.52 -46.62 6.93
N LEU A 868 -28.74 -47.17 7.86
CA LEU A 868 -28.43 -48.59 7.93
C LEU A 868 -29.16 -49.18 9.13
N GLU A 869 -30.10 -50.10 8.87
CA GLU A 869 -30.96 -50.69 9.89
C GLU A 869 -30.61 -52.17 10.13
N GLY A 870 -30.61 -52.58 11.40
CA GLY A 870 -30.43 -53.97 11.79
C GLY A 870 -31.22 -54.32 13.04
N TYR A 871 -32.15 -55.26 12.91
CA TYR A 871 -33.04 -55.73 13.97
C TYR A 871 -32.65 -57.13 14.46
N VAL A 872 -33.03 -57.47 15.70
CA VAL A 872 -32.55 -58.68 16.40
C VAL A 872 -33.31 -59.98 16.05
N HIS A 873 -34.47 -59.89 15.40
CA HIS A 873 -35.30 -61.05 15.02
C HIS A 873 -35.60 -61.10 13.52
N ASP A 874 -35.21 -62.19 12.84
CA ASP A 874 -35.61 -62.69 11.49
C ASP A 874 -36.06 -61.65 10.43
N LEU A 875 -35.38 -60.51 10.40
CA LEU A 875 -35.60 -59.42 9.44
C LEU A 875 -34.28 -59.14 8.73
N ASP A 876 -34.30 -59.24 7.40
CA ASP A 876 -33.13 -58.92 6.59
C ASP A 876 -32.68 -57.46 6.82
N LYS A 877 -31.36 -57.28 6.92
CA LYS A 877 -30.75 -55.96 7.07
C LYS A 877 -31.11 -55.07 5.88
N SER A 878 -31.87 -54.01 6.13
CA SER A 878 -32.33 -53.08 5.11
C SER A 878 -31.45 -51.82 5.08
N ILE A 879 -31.27 -51.27 3.88
CA ILE A 879 -30.68 -49.95 3.66
C ILE A 879 -31.81 -49.02 3.25
N THR A 880 -32.13 -48.06 4.10
CA THR A 880 -33.12 -47.01 3.85
C THR A 880 -32.41 -45.71 3.53
N TYR A 881 -33.02 -44.85 2.71
CA TYR A 881 -32.42 -43.57 2.31
C TYR A 881 -33.50 -42.54 1.98
N ASP A 882 -33.16 -41.27 2.09
CA ASP A 882 -33.97 -40.12 1.66
C ASP A 882 -33.04 -39.02 1.14
N ILE A 883 -33.03 -38.79 -0.16
CA ILE A 883 -32.16 -37.84 -0.85
C ILE A 883 -33.05 -36.83 -1.58
N GLY A 884 -32.92 -35.54 -1.25
CA GLY A 884 -33.77 -34.49 -1.78
C GLY A 884 -33.06 -33.17 -2.04
N VAL A 885 -33.61 -32.41 -2.98
CA VAL A 885 -33.16 -31.07 -3.33
C VAL A 885 -34.36 -30.13 -3.33
N ASP A 886 -34.33 -29.12 -2.46
CA ASP A 886 -35.31 -28.05 -2.39
C ASP A 886 -34.69 -26.74 -2.90
N VAL A 887 -35.33 -26.09 -3.88
CA VAL A 887 -34.95 -24.79 -4.42
C VAL A 887 -36.06 -23.80 -4.14
N THR A 888 -35.81 -22.82 -3.27
CA THR A 888 -36.77 -21.74 -2.97
C THR A 888 -36.35 -20.46 -3.68
N LEU A 889 -37.25 -19.86 -4.46
CA LEU A 889 -37.05 -18.62 -5.18
C LEU A 889 -37.86 -17.49 -4.52
N ASP A 890 -37.17 -16.40 -4.17
CA ASP A 890 -37.69 -15.16 -3.56
C ASP A 890 -38.67 -15.36 -2.39
N ASP A 891 -38.51 -16.43 -1.60
CA ASP A 891 -39.44 -16.89 -0.55
C ASP A 891 -40.91 -17.09 -1.04
N GLN A 892 -41.14 -17.17 -2.36
CA GLN A 892 -42.46 -17.22 -3.00
C GLN A 892 -42.78 -18.58 -3.65
N LEU A 893 -41.76 -19.28 -4.15
CA LEU A 893 -41.89 -20.54 -4.89
C LEU A 893 -40.85 -21.54 -4.40
N THR A 894 -41.27 -22.72 -3.96
CA THR A 894 -40.36 -23.84 -3.63
C THR A 894 -40.58 -24.99 -4.61
N LEU A 895 -39.50 -25.43 -5.24
CA LEU A 895 -39.42 -26.61 -6.11
C LEU A 895 -38.64 -27.68 -5.37
N PHE A 896 -39.17 -28.92 -5.30
CA PHE A 896 -38.49 -30.02 -4.61
C PHE A 896 -38.42 -31.29 -5.47
N ALA A 897 -37.36 -32.07 -5.30
CA ALA A 897 -37.13 -33.33 -6.01
C ALA A 897 -36.45 -34.36 -5.09
N ASN A 898 -37.23 -35.33 -4.60
CA ASN A 898 -36.81 -36.25 -3.54
C ASN A 898 -36.96 -37.72 -3.99
N ALA A 899 -36.00 -38.55 -3.59
CA ALA A 899 -35.95 -39.99 -3.85
C ALA A 899 -35.61 -40.73 -2.56
N PHE A 900 -36.44 -41.70 -2.18
CA PHE A 900 -36.36 -42.36 -0.87
C PHE A 900 -36.68 -43.87 -0.95
N SER A 901 -36.25 -44.59 0.08
CA SER A 901 -36.50 -46.01 0.33
C SER A 901 -36.70 -46.19 1.83
N GLU A 902 -37.87 -46.70 2.24
CA GLU A 902 -38.32 -46.82 3.64
C GLU A 902 -38.52 -48.29 4.04
N ASN A 903 -38.42 -48.58 5.34
CA ASN A 903 -38.71 -49.89 5.91
C ASN A 903 -40.16 -49.92 6.44
N VAL A 904 -40.92 -50.96 6.09
CA VAL A 904 -42.39 -50.97 6.25
C VAL A 904 -42.84 -51.02 7.73
N ILE A 905 -41.97 -51.48 8.63
CA ILE A 905 -42.29 -51.67 10.06
C ILE A 905 -42.45 -50.34 10.82
N GLU A 906 -41.75 -49.26 10.43
CA GLU A 906 -41.92 -47.94 11.07
C GLU A 906 -43.29 -47.29 10.80
N ASN A 907 -44.03 -47.76 9.78
CA ASN A 907 -45.24 -47.11 9.26
C ASN A 907 -46.55 -47.87 9.54
N GLN A 908 -46.54 -49.00 10.26
CA GLN A 908 -47.77 -49.74 10.57
C GLN A 908 -48.16 -49.68 12.05
N ASN A 909 -49.29 -49.02 12.30
CA ASN A 909 -50.18 -49.38 13.39
C ASN A 909 -50.51 -50.89 13.26
N SER A 910 -50.41 -51.64 14.36
CA SER A 910 -50.62 -53.08 14.50
C SER A 910 -49.53 -54.02 13.95
N LEU A 911 -48.63 -54.45 14.85
CA LEU A 911 -47.90 -55.71 14.73
C LEU A 911 -48.87 -56.88 15.02
N VAL A 912 -49.69 -57.28 14.04
CA VAL A 912 -50.56 -58.47 14.15
C VAL A 912 -50.18 -59.53 13.12
N THR A 913 -50.05 -60.75 13.63
CA THR A 913 -49.54 -61.97 12.98
C THR A 913 -50.01 -62.24 11.55
N GLN A 914 -49.07 -62.42 10.63
CA GLN A 914 -49.30 -63.24 9.44
C GLN A 914 -49.32 -64.72 9.83
N ARG A 915 -50.49 -65.37 9.73
CA ARG A 915 -50.59 -66.80 9.48
C ARG A 915 -51.46 -67.04 8.26
N GLU A 916 -50.91 -67.84 7.35
CA GLU A 916 -51.56 -68.62 6.29
C GLU A 916 -53.05 -68.31 6.00
N HIS A 917 -53.35 -67.69 4.86
CA HIS A 917 -54.51 -68.11 4.06
C HIS A 917 -54.29 -67.86 2.56
N GLN A 918 -54.23 -68.96 1.83
CA GLN A 918 -54.02 -69.03 0.38
C GLN A 918 -55.40 -69.16 -0.29
N ILE A 919 -55.96 -68.08 -0.84
CA ILE A 919 -57.25 -68.14 -1.55
C ILE A 919 -57.18 -67.48 -2.94
N LEU A 920 -57.44 -68.34 -3.92
CA LEU A 920 -57.68 -68.11 -5.34
C LEU A 920 -58.41 -66.81 -5.73
N LEU A 921 -57.81 -66.08 -6.68
CA LEU A 921 -58.43 -65.56 -7.89
C LEU A 921 -57.38 -65.74 -9.01
N GLY A 922 -57.63 -66.28 -10.20
CA GLY A 922 -58.89 -66.46 -10.91
C GLY A 922 -58.69 -65.91 -12.33
N HIS A 923 -58.22 -66.74 -13.27
CA HIS A 923 -57.90 -66.32 -14.64
C HIS A 923 -59.07 -65.61 -15.34
N THR A 924 -58.77 -64.50 -16.01
CA THR A 924 -59.39 -64.17 -17.30
C THR A 924 -58.31 -63.76 -18.28
N ASP A 925 -57.98 -64.65 -19.20
CA ASP A 925 -57.15 -64.32 -20.36
C ASP A 925 -57.88 -63.33 -21.26
N ALA A 926 -57.16 -62.32 -21.73
CA ALA A 926 -57.55 -61.49 -22.87
C ALA A 926 -56.29 -61.04 -23.63
N GLY A 927 -55.58 -62.00 -24.22
CA GLY A 927 -54.57 -61.69 -25.22
C GLY A 927 -55.24 -61.17 -26.48
N PHE A 928 -54.73 -60.06 -27.03
CA PHE A 928 -55.13 -59.60 -28.36
C PHE A 928 -53.96 -58.94 -29.09
N ASP A 929 -53.51 -59.61 -30.14
CA ASP A 929 -52.93 -59.05 -31.35
C ASP A 929 -53.11 -60.13 -32.44
N PRO A 930 -53.39 -59.83 -33.73
CA PRO A 930 -53.80 -58.55 -34.34
C PRO A 930 -55.19 -58.63 -35.01
N LEU A 931 -55.69 -57.53 -35.59
CA LEU A 931 -56.10 -57.44 -37.01
C LEU A 931 -56.92 -56.18 -37.37
N THR A 932 -56.63 -55.69 -38.58
CA THR A 932 -57.50 -54.89 -39.47
C THR A 932 -58.08 -53.57 -38.94
N ASP A 933 -57.44 -52.48 -39.37
CA ASP A 933 -58.15 -51.26 -39.74
C ASP A 933 -59.37 -51.57 -40.62
N SER A 934 -60.40 -50.76 -40.45
CA SER A 934 -61.61 -50.74 -41.27
C SER A 934 -61.32 -50.54 -42.76
N ASP A 935 -62.17 -51.10 -43.62
CA ASP A 935 -62.49 -50.51 -44.94
C ASP A 935 -63.29 -49.19 -44.76
N LEU A 936 -62.69 -48.26 -44.02
CA LEU A 936 -62.78 -46.83 -44.26
C LEU A 936 -61.46 -46.47 -44.94
N THR A 937 -61.51 -45.80 -46.08
CA THR A 937 -60.32 -45.50 -46.88
C THR A 937 -59.44 -44.46 -46.18
N GLY A 938 -58.53 -44.93 -45.32
CA GLY A 938 -57.64 -44.13 -44.48
C GLY A 938 -57.59 -44.71 -43.05
N PRO A 939 -56.52 -45.45 -42.66
CA PRO A 939 -56.48 -46.16 -41.38
C PRO A 939 -56.36 -45.25 -40.15
N GLY A 940 -56.94 -45.67 -39.02
CA GLY A 940 -56.72 -45.09 -37.67
C GLY A 940 -57.94 -44.43 -37.00
N GLY A 941 -58.92 -45.21 -36.53
CA GLY A 941 -59.97 -44.76 -35.58
C GLY A 941 -59.42 -44.36 -34.20
N LEU A 942 -60.02 -43.39 -33.50
CA LEU A 942 -61.17 -43.54 -32.56
C LEU A 942 -60.84 -44.47 -31.38
N ASP A 943 -60.54 -44.00 -30.15
CA ASP A 943 -61.25 -43.09 -29.22
C ASP A 943 -62.12 -43.84 -28.17
N GLN A 944 -62.11 -43.30 -26.94
CA GLN A 944 -62.92 -43.64 -25.75
C GLN A 944 -62.82 -45.03 -25.10
N GLY A 945 -62.14 -45.06 -23.94
CA GLY A 945 -62.33 -46.07 -22.89
C GLY A 945 -61.38 -45.86 -21.72
N TYR A 946 -61.91 -45.67 -20.50
CA TYR A 946 -61.20 -45.51 -19.22
C TYR A 946 -60.30 -44.27 -19.02
N PHE A 947 -60.83 -43.27 -18.30
CA PHE A 947 -60.14 -42.66 -17.14
C PHE A 947 -61.13 -41.77 -16.36
N ASP A 948 -61.87 -42.36 -15.42
CA ASP A 948 -62.80 -41.60 -14.57
C ASP A 948 -62.89 -42.20 -13.16
N SER A 949 -61.86 -41.94 -12.34
CA SER A 949 -61.85 -42.24 -10.90
C SER A 949 -60.68 -41.59 -10.12
N PHE A 950 -60.40 -40.31 -10.36
CA PHE A 950 -59.54 -39.49 -9.47
C PHE A 950 -60.25 -38.21 -9.01
N ARG A 951 -61.19 -38.36 -8.05
CA ARG A 951 -61.73 -37.26 -7.24
C ARG A 951 -61.73 -37.65 -5.77
N GLY A 952 -60.78 -37.10 -5.01
CA GLY A 952 -60.61 -37.36 -3.58
C GLY A 952 -59.74 -36.36 -2.83
N PHE A 953 -59.41 -35.20 -3.41
CA PHE A 953 -58.72 -34.12 -2.69
C PHE A 953 -59.73 -33.24 -1.96
N ALA A 954 -59.82 -33.40 -0.64
CA ALA A 954 -60.56 -32.47 0.21
C ALA A 954 -59.69 -31.24 0.50
N THR A 955 -60.07 -30.09 -0.05
CA THR A 955 -59.45 -28.80 0.25
C THR A 955 -59.91 -28.29 1.61
N SER A 956 -58.97 -27.99 2.51
CA SER A 956 -59.21 -27.10 3.66
C SER A 956 -58.65 -25.71 3.36
N PRO A 957 -59.37 -24.61 3.67
CA PRO A 957 -58.96 -23.27 3.27
C PRO A 957 -57.89 -22.70 4.21
N VAL A 958 -56.67 -22.50 3.69
CA VAL A 958 -55.63 -21.70 4.35
C VAL A 958 -55.33 -20.45 3.52
N SER A 959 -55.35 -19.30 4.16
CA SER A 959 -55.16 -17.99 3.54
C SER A 959 -53.69 -17.65 3.29
N ARG A 960 -53.36 -17.21 2.06
CA ARG A 960 -52.14 -16.48 1.68
C ARG A 960 -50.80 -17.05 2.20
N THR A 961 -50.40 -18.22 1.73
CA THR A 961 -48.97 -18.65 1.65
C THR A 961 -48.79 -19.70 0.56
N GLY A 962 -47.69 -19.60 -0.21
CA GLY A 962 -47.04 -20.66 -1.02
C GLY A 962 -47.91 -21.60 -1.89
N ALA A 963 -47.79 -21.49 -3.21
CA ALA A 963 -48.27 -22.53 -4.12
C ALA A 963 -47.21 -23.64 -4.26
N ASN A 964 -47.40 -24.78 -3.58
CA ASN A 964 -46.54 -25.96 -3.73
C ASN A 964 -46.96 -26.77 -4.95
N VAL A 965 -46.00 -27.08 -5.84
CA VAL A 965 -46.18 -27.97 -6.99
C VAL A 965 -44.98 -28.92 -7.06
N GLY A 966 -45.22 -30.23 -7.04
CA GLY A 966 -44.17 -31.24 -7.09
C GLY A 966 -44.68 -32.60 -7.53
N LEU A 967 -43.82 -33.39 -8.18
CA LEU A 967 -44.07 -34.77 -8.58
C LEU A 967 -43.43 -35.72 -7.55
N ARG A 968 -44.25 -36.54 -6.89
CA ARG A 968 -43.79 -37.53 -5.91
C ARG A 968 -43.85 -38.92 -6.54
N TYR A 969 -42.69 -39.53 -6.78
CA TYR A 969 -42.60 -40.90 -7.28
C TYR A 969 -42.46 -41.89 -6.11
N THR A 970 -43.43 -42.78 -5.94
CA THR A 970 -43.43 -43.82 -4.90
C THR A 970 -43.20 -45.19 -5.54
N ALA A 971 -42.02 -45.76 -5.33
CA ALA A 971 -41.64 -47.08 -5.85
C ALA A 971 -41.92 -48.20 -4.84
N SER A 972 -43.20 -48.42 -4.50
CA SER A 972 -43.60 -49.51 -3.61
C SER A 972 -43.76 -50.84 -4.38
N ARG A 973 -42.97 -51.85 -4.01
CA ARG A 973 -42.91 -53.24 -4.55
C ARG A 973 -42.49 -53.39 -6.02
N PHE A 974 -41.23 -53.77 -6.26
CA PHE A 974 -40.81 -54.44 -7.51
C PHE A 974 -39.48 -55.24 -7.36
N TRP A 975 -39.36 -56.12 -6.37
CA TRP A 975 -38.18 -56.99 -6.17
C TRP A 975 -38.55 -58.46 -5.85
N GLU A 976 -39.47 -59.04 -6.65
CA GLU A 976 -39.67 -60.50 -6.71
C GLU A 976 -39.79 -60.94 -8.18
N SER A 977 -38.66 -61.18 -8.86
CA SER A 977 -38.53 -62.20 -9.92
C SER A 977 -37.10 -62.27 -10.49
N ASN A 978 -36.46 -63.44 -10.29
CA ASN A 978 -35.42 -64.06 -11.09
C ASN A 978 -34.37 -63.17 -11.80
N MET A 979 -33.19 -63.08 -11.19
CA MET A 979 -31.94 -62.96 -11.94
C MET A 979 -31.01 -64.11 -11.56
N GLU A 980 -30.95 -65.15 -12.40
CA GLU A 980 -30.04 -66.28 -12.21
C GLU A 980 -28.59 -65.83 -12.42
N LEU A 981 -27.81 -65.76 -11.34
CA LEU A 981 -26.36 -65.61 -11.39
C LEU A 981 -25.70 -66.94 -11.74
N THR A 982 -25.70 -67.30 -13.03
CA THR A 982 -24.90 -68.42 -13.53
C THR A 982 -23.41 -68.08 -13.46
N ASN A 983 -22.67 -68.79 -12.60
CA ASN A 983 -21.21 -68.92 -12.52
C ASN A 983 -20.36 -68.00 -13.43
N ALA A 984 -19.82 -66.93 -12.86
CA ALA A 984 -18.62 -66.26 -13.36
C ALA A 984 -17.59 -66.16 -12.23
N SER A 985 -16.34 -66.48 -12.55
CA SER A 985 -15.27 -66.74 -11.57
C SER A 985 -14.72 -65.49 -10.88
N TYR A 986 -14.22 -65.70 -9.66
CA TYR A 986 -13.32 -64.80 -8.93
C TYR A 986 -12.19 -64.24 -9.81
N SER A 987 -12.33 -62.99 -10.29
CA SER A 987 -11.25 -62.00 -10.41
C SER A 987 -11.76 -60.69 -11.04
N ASP A 988 -12.15 -59.71 -10.22
CA ASP A 988 -11.59 -58.36 -10.36
C ASP A 988 -11.94 -57.44 -9.19
N LYS A 989 -10.94 -56.69 -8.71
CA LYS A 989 -11.11 -55.63 -7.71
C LYS A 989 -11.37 -54.31 -8.42
N ASN A 990 -12.58 -54.08 -8.93
CA ASN A 990 -13.15 -52.74 -9.21
C ASN A 990 -14.58 -52.85 -9.76
N SER A 991 -15.58 -52.51 -8.95
CA SER A 991 -16.98 -52.40 -9.37
C SER A 991 -17.58 -51.08 -8.85
N LEU A 992 -17.57 -50.04 -9.69
CA LEU A 992 -18.29 -48.79 -9.38
C LEU A 992 -19.80 -49.03 -9.47
N LEU A 993 -20.57 -48.57 -8.48
CA LEU A 993 -21.99 -48.28 -8.70
C LEU A 993 -22.11 -47.13 -9.71
N ARG A 994 -22.70 -47.42 -10.88
CA ARG A 994 -23.13 -46.41 -11.84
C ARG A 994 -24.64 -46.24 -11.75
N PHE A 995 -25.10 -45.09 -11.26
CA PHE A 995 -26.49 -44.68 -11.40
C PHE A 995 -26.69 -43.99 -12.75
N HIS A 996 -27.65 -44.46 -13.55
CA HIS A 996 -28.05 -43.79 -14.79
C HIS A 996 -29.08 -42.70 -14.51
N PHE A 997 -28.62 -41.46 -14.32
CA PHE A 997 -29.49 -40.28 -14.41
C PHE A 997 -29.69 -39.90 -15.88
N ALA A 998 -30.94 -39.94 -16.35
CA ALA A 998 -31.31 -39.42 -17.66
C ALA A 998 -31.63 -37.92 -17.57
N ASN A 999 -30.71 -37.08 -18.05
CA ASN A 999 -30.89 -35.67 -18.38
C ASN A 999 -31.40 -34.71 -17.27
N MET A 1000 -30.49 -34.28 -16.38
CA MET A 1000 -30.11 -32.85 -16.22
C MET A 1000 -28.95 -32.72 -15.21
N LEU A 1001 -28.07 -31.73 -15.43
CA LEU A 1001 -26.91 -31.33 -14.59
C LEU A 1001 -25.83 -32.40 -14.31
N ASN A 1002 -24.74 -32.37 -15.09
CA ASN A 1002 -23.45 -32.91 -14.68
C ASN A 1002 -22.79 -31.97 -13.66
N ILE A 1003 -22.65 -32.43 -12.41
CA ILE A 1003 -21.74 -31.82 -11.42
C ILE A 1003 -20.52 -32.72 -11.27
N THR A 1004 -19.34 -32.22 -11.62
CA THR A 1004 -18.07 -32.95 -11.50
C THR A 1004 -17.27 -32.37 -10.34
N LEU A 1005 -17.19 -33.09 -9.22
CA LEU A 1005 -16.35 -32.72 -8.08
C LEU A 1005 -14.92 -33.28 -8.24
N PRO A 1006 -13.86 -32.54 -7.85
CA PRO A 1006 -12.49 -33.00 -7.97
C PRO A 1006 -12.15 -34.05 -6.90
N PRO A 1007 -11.25 -35.02 -7.20
CA PRO A 1007 -10.91 -36.07 -6.26
C PRO A 1007 -9.96 -35.56 -5.17
N LYS A 1008 -10.40 -35.61 -3.91
CA LYS A 1008 -9.51 -35.71 -2.75
C LYS A 1008 -9.83 -37.02 -2.03
N GLU A 1009 -8.82 -37.89 -1.91
CA GLU A 1009 -8.98 -39.20 -1.28
C GLU A 1009 -9.34 -39.06 0.20
N LEU A 1010 -10.52 -39.54 0.59
CA LEU A 1010 -10.90 -39.72 1.99
C LEU A 1010 -10.94 -41.23 2.27
N LYS A 1011 -9.77 -41.80 2.60
CA LYS A 1011 -9.63 -43.21 2.99
C LYS A 1011 -10.15 -43.41 4.41
N VAL A 1012 -11.41 -43.83 4.54
CA VAL A 1012 -11.94 -44.37 5.80
C VAL A 1012 -11.62 -45.87 5.85
N SER A 1013 -10.64 -46.24 6.68
CA SER A 1013 -10.28 -47.64 6.93
C SER A 1013 -11.04 -48.16 8.16
N LEU A 1014 -12.17 -48.84 7.95
CA LEU A 1014 -12.80 -49.63 9.01
C LEU A 1014 -12.05 -50.96 9.17
N VAL A 1015 -11.15 -51.01 10.16
CA VAL A 1015 -10.48 -52.25 10.59
C VAL A 1015 -11.38 -52.92 11.64
N TYR A 1016 -12.05 -54.00 11.24
CA TYR A 1016 -12.58 -54.97 12.19
C TYR A 1016 -11.49 -56.00 12.46
N ASP A 1017 -10.95 -56.00 13.68
CA ASP A 1017 -10.08 -57.06 14.16
C ASP A 1017 -10.90 -58.01 15.05
N TYR A 1018 -10.93 -59.28 14.69
CA TYR A 1018 -11.70 -60.32 15.36
C TYR A 1018 -10.69 -61.31 15.95
N GLN A 1019 -10.48 -61.27 17.26
CA GLN A 1019 -9.82 -62.34 17.99
C GLN A 1019 -10.66 -62.74 19.19
N ASP A 1020 -11.09 -64.00 19.19
CA ASP A 1020 -11.57 -64.70 20.37
C ASP A 1020 -10.54 -64.63 21.49
N PHE A 1021 -10.98 -64.40 22.72
CA PHE A 1021 -10.71 -65.30 23.85
C PHE A 1021 -11.76 -65.04 24.94
N GLY A 1022 -12.15 -66.10 25.66
CA GLY A 1022 -13.24 -66.07 26.65
C GLY A 1022 -12.81 -65.68 28.07
N ASP A 1023 -13.80 -65.81 28.96
CA ASP A 1023 -13.91 -65.36 30.37
C ASP A 1023 -14.26 -63.88 30.58
#